data_AF-A0A197JUE6-F1
#
_entry.id   AF-A0A197JUE6-F1
#
_cell.length_a   1.000
_cell.length_b   1.000
_cell.length_c   1.000
_cell.angle_alpha   90.00
_cell.angle_beta   90.00
_cell.angle_gamma   90.00
#
_symmetry.space_group_name_H-M   'P 1'
#
loop_
_entity.id
_entity.type
_entity.pdbx_description
1 polymer ?
#
loop_
_entity_poly.entity_id
_entity_poly.type
_entity_poly.pdbx_seq_one_letter_code
_entity_poly.pdbx_strand_id
1 'polypeptide(L)'
;MSVFRWRHSRRIYILVTAAVFITLWLFFSLLYSMDHETTGLNLEPEFVAFSTDTQGREPDDGEEDPDYFSDDPRRPRNMPAWFPDWIISKILHPSALWPDPTTAHATNFEMNASNLRPPRPAILDVVYTWVNGSDPEWQYSKHFYVQHNPDLRLISGNDSKAEKFMASRFRDNNELLHSVRSTYKFGRDMVRKVHIFTADVIEESLWTSFQVRRDNGEGPGLTIDEHALEEIVRPFTPKRVGEGMETGQVPSWLDRSAATREKVDVVHHSAFFQHKDKFPIYNSAAIESQLHHFPGLSEVFIYMNDDIYFSMPMVQGDYWTPQYGMVFQVAPKYTVRPTPIYEKEKAPLERGYIDNLEFTNHQLSKRFGYRYRPHIEHYVHIASRSILEEAEALWPVAFLQSEKAQFRSDYGGHTLQSMFLLAHYTIERLRETQLRSFWRYRVDYNGNGDFEWEERWALVALIEDWTRNGDRVNQRRLKRSTGKVDRFLDGYEEVLDRTGYWELEQTPAVQYTYSGMEGFPFLILQANTSSTMNFEMDGDRVRKQPRFSEATIPPADRTCRFDLNFCLGPKFMQPQGTLSHDDAEIIFKRLAFKEYHCGDCLLQIALQSDRGVYYYYERVEDAEDDGWGDMLRQNNSTRTKKVYSQHKRGIPAILPHESIHPKAQQRVLQDLYRYNYVIGESDSIFRMMDTLHNTKEHFELIEKAMRMDKPPQVVCLNDDVKEEDEDGSEMRGLLAGFLNEWYGEPSPWEKA
;
A
#
# COMPACT_ATOMS: atom_id res chain seq x y z
N MET A 1 20.30 91.99 -7.90
CA MET A 1 18.90 91.54 -8.01
C MET A 1 18.84 90.07 -7.59
N SER A 2 18.10 89.82 -6.50
CA SER A 2 17.49 88.57 -6.01
C SER A 2 18.32 87.27 -6.05
N VAL A 3 19.04 86.89 -4.98
CA VAL A 3 18.55 86.15 -3.79
C VAL A 3 17.02 86.12 -3.63
N PHE A 4 16.40 84.96 -3.86
CA PHE A 4 15.18 84.39 -3.24
C PHE A 4 14.47 83.46 -4.24
N ARG A 5 14.63 82.14 -4.06
CA ARG A 5 13.60 81.08 -4.22
C ARG A 5 14.25 79.70 -4.34
N TRP A 6 14.87 79.28 -3.24
CA TRP A 6 15.23 77.87 -3.00
C TRP A 6 14.74 77.44 -1.60
N ARG A 7 13.49 77.81 -1.29
CA ARG A 7 12.80 77.49 -0.03
C ARG A 7 11.37 76.99 -0.21
N HIS A 8 10.91 76.74 -1.44
CA HIS A 8 9.58 76.20 -1.73
C HIS A 8 9.57 74.73 -2.17
N SER A 9 10.66 74.20 -2.75
CA SER A 9 10.67 72.80 -3.22
C SER A 9 10.88 71.75 -2.11
N ARG A 10 11.53 72.09 -0.99
CA ARG A 10 11.63 71.16 0.17
C ARG A 10 10.35 71.06 0.99
N ARG A 11 9.56 72.13 1.11
CA ARG A 11 8.25 72.08 1.78
C ARG A 11 7.23 71.30 0.97
N ILE A 12 7.25 71.41 -0.36
CA ILE A 12 6.39 70.62 -1.24
C ILE A 12 6.81 69.14 -1.22
N TYR A 13 8.12 68.83 -1.24
CA TYR A 13 8.57 67.43 -1.16
C TYR A 13 8.21 66.77 0.18
N ILE A 14 8.36 67.51 1.31
CA ILE A 14 7.98 67.03 2.65
C ILE A 14 6.46 66.94 2.81
N LEU A 15 5.68 67.86 2.23
CA LEU A 15 4.20 67.78 2.24
C LEU A 15 3.66 66.67 1.36
N VAL A 16 4.31 66.38 0.22
CA VAL A 16 3.92 65.26 -0.67
C VAL A 16 4.33 63.92 -0.06
N THR A 17 5.51 63.80 0.56
CA THR A 17 5.87 62.57 1.30
C THR A 17 5.04 62.39 2.57
N ALA A 18 4.73 63.44 3.32
CA ALA A 18 3.81 63.36 4.47
C ALA A 18 2.38 63.03 4.02
N ALA A 19 1.89 63.57 2.90
CA ALA A 19 0.60 63.20 2.34
C ALA A 19 0.58 61.73 1.91
N VAL A 20 1.62 61.22 1.23
CA VAL A 20 1.71 59.80 0.86
C VAL A 20 1.76 58.89 2.09
N PHE A 21 2.52 59.25 3.13
CA PHE A 21 2.55 58.49 4.39
C PHE A 21 1.24 58.57 5.18
N ILE A 22 0.55 59.72 5.20
CA ILE A 22 -0.77 59.87 5.84
C ILE A 22 -1.83 59.11 5.04
N THR A 23 -1.74 59.08 3.70
CA THR A 23 -2.67 58.32 2.85
C THR A 23 -2.43 56.82 3.02
N LEU A 24 -1.18 56.36 3.07
CA LEU A 24 -0.85 54.96 3.38
C LEU A 24 -1.22 54.58 4.82
N TRP A 25 -1.03 55.46 5.80
CA TRP A 25 -1.39 55.21 7.20
C TRP A 25 -2.91 55.23 7.43
N LEU A 26 -3.66 56.10 6.74
CA LEU A 26 -5.12 56.06 6.71
C LEU A 26 -5.63 54.83 5.95
N PHE A 27 -4.96 54.40 4.87
CA PHE A 27 -5.30 53.16 4.15
C PHE A 27 -5.05 51.93 5.02
N PHE A 28 -3.93 51.88 5.76
CA PHE A 28 -3.65 50.84 6.75
C PHE A 28 -4.55 50.92 7.99
N SER A 29 -4.98 52.11 8.42
CA SER A 29 -5.90 52.27 9.55
C SER A 29 -7.36 51.98 9.18
N LEU A 30 -7.75 52.21 7.91
CA LEU A 30 -9.02 51.74 7.35
C LEU A 30 -9.00 50.22 7.17
N LEU A 31 -7.88 49.63 6.71
CA LEU A 31 -7.68 48.18 6.70
C LEU A 31 -7.76 47.58 8.12
N TYR A 32 -7.16 48.24 9.13
CA TYR A 32 -7.18 47.77 10.51
C TYR A 32 -8.52 47.99 11.24
N SER A 33 -9.33 48.96 10.79
CA SER A 33 -10.63 49.28 11.39
C SER A 33 -11.83 48.65 10.66
N MET A 34 -11.62 48.05 9.48
CA MET A 34 -12.65 47.29 8.76
C MET A 34 -12.70 45.81 9.14
N ASP A 35 -11.78 45.33 10.00
CA ASP A 35 -11.77 43.95 10.53
C ASP A 35 -12.72 43.72 11.72
N HIS A 36 -13.50 44.72 12.12
CA HIS A 36 -14.54 44.60 13.14
C HIS A 36 -15.85 45.26 12.68
N GLU A 37 -16.62 44.55 11.84
CA GLU A 37 -18.10 44.45 11.82
C GLU A 37 -18.62 43.97 10.44
N THR A 38 -18.86 42.66 10.37
CA THR A 38 -19.77 41.87 9.49
C THR A 38 -20.38 42.50 8.23
N THR A 39 -20.13 41.91 7.05
CA THR A 39 -21.06 41.03 6.28
C THR A 39 -20.55 40.78 4.84
N GLY A 40 -20.59 39.53 4.37
CA GLY A 40 -20.67 39.22 2.93
C GLY A 40 -19.60 38.31 2.33
N LEU A 41 -19.84 36.99 2.41
CA LEU A 41 -19.56 35.96 1.38
C LEU A 41 -18.18 35.98 0.67
N ASN A 42 -17.21 35.27 1.25
CA ASN A 42 -16.14 34.61 0.50
C ASN A 42 -16.17 33.11 0.86
N LEU A 43 -16.51 32.29 -0.14
CA LEU A 43 -16.41 30.84 -0.08
C LEU A 43 -14.94 30.45 -0.30
N GLU A 44 -14.16 30.41 0.78
CA GLU A 44 -13.03 29.48 0.85
C GLU A 44 -13.55 28.17 1.46
N PRO A 45 -13.14 26.99 0.96
CA PRO A 45 -13.50 25.75 1.62
C PRO A 45 -12.90 25.80 3.03
N GLU A 46 -13.77 25.75 4.05
CA GLU A 46 -13.37 25.51 5.43
C GLU A 46 -12.62 24.18 5.46
N PHE A 47 -11.29 24.25 5.29
CA PHE A 47 -10.41 23.36 6.01
C PHE A 47 -10.81 23.52 7.46
N VAL A 48 -11.42 22.48 8.02
CA VAL A 48 -11.46 22.34 9.46
C VAL A 48 -10.01 22.21 9.88
N ALA A 49 -9.40 23.37 10.15
CA ALA A 49 -8.19 23.49 10.92
C ALA A 49 -8.58 23.06 12.34
N PHE A 50 -8.72 21.75 12.53
CA PHE A 50 -8.42 21.17 13.82
C PHE A 50 -6.99 21.60 14.10
N SER A 51 -6.87 22.45 15.11
CA SER A 51 -5.62 22.82 15.76
C SER A 51 -4.54 21.76 15.50
N THR A 52 -3.53 22.16 14.73
CA THR A 52 -2.25 21.43 14.65
C THR A 52 -1.49 21.47 15.99
N ASP A 53 -2.14 21.95 17.05
CA ASP A 53 -1.73 21.85 18.45
C ASP A 53 -2.37 20.63 19.14
N THR A 54 -2.58 19.55 18.37
CA THR A 54 -2.12 18.27 18.89
C THR A 54 -0.64 18.19 18.52
N GLN A 55 0.21 18.70 19.42
CA GLN A 55 1.22 17.79 19.92
C GLN A 55 0.44 16.53 20.30
N GLY A 56 0.33 15.59 19.34
CA GLY A 56 0.34 14.20 19.74
C GLY A 56 1.48 14.16 20.71
N ARG A 57 1.18 13.86 21.98
CA ARG A 57 2.23 13.34 22.84
C ARG A 57 2.87 12.25 21.98
N GLU A 58 4.03 12.56 21.40
CA GLU A 58 5.02 11.55 21.19
C GLU A 58 5.04 10.79 22.53
N PRO A 59 4.87 9.46 22.52
CA PRO A 59 5.15 8.70 23.72
C PRO A 59 6.55 9.13 24.12
N ASP A 60 6.67 9.72 25.32
CA ASP A 60 7.92 10.21 25.88
C ASP A 60 8.99 9.13 25.63
N ASP A 61 9.95 9.44 24.75
CA ASP A 61 10.79 8.52 23.98
C ASP A 61 11.76 7.67 24.84
N GLY A 62 11.59 7.68 26.17
CA GLY A 62 12.36 6.92 27.15
C GLY A 62 11.58 5.77 27.83
N GLU A 63 10.27 5.62 27.58
CA GLU A 63 9.52 4.41 27.96
C GLU A 63 9.17 3.63 26.69
N GLU A 64 9.64 2.37 26.60
CA GLU A 64 9.13 1.40 25.63
C GLU A 64 7.60 1.49 25.61
N ASP A 65 6.96 1.65 24.45
CA ASP A 65 5.52 1.39 24.33
C ASP A 65 5.32 -0.08 24.73
N PRO A 66 4.79 -0.37 25.93
CA PRO A 66 4.68 -1.74 26.42
C PRO A 66 3.59 -2.49 25.64
N ASP A 67 2.77 -1.78 24.86
CA ASP A 67 1.52 -2.26 24.28
C ASP A 67 1.58 -2.53 22.77
N TYR A 68 2.69 -2.21 22.08
CA TYR A 68 2.85 -2.57 20.65
C TYR A 68 3.07 -4.08 20.41
N PHE A 69 3.42 -4.86 21.45
CA PHE A 69 3.78 -6.28 21.32
C PHE A 69 3.17 -7.16 22.43
N SER A 70 2.90 -8.44 22.13
CA SER A 70 2.19 -9.39 23.02
C SER A 70 3.03 -9.94 24.16
N ASP A 71 2.34 -10.24 25.26
CA ASP A 71 2.85 -10.96 26.45
C ASP A 71 2.90 -12.49 26.29
N ASP A 72 2.30 -13.08 25.25
CA ASP A 72 2.44 -14.51 24.93
C ASP A 72 3.66 -14.74 24.02
N PRO A 73 4.74 -15.36 24.51
CA PRO A 73 5.94 -15.62 23.71
C PRO A 73 5.66 -16.46 22.46
N ARG A 74 4.52 -17.14 22.31
CA ARG A 74 4.20 -17.96 21.13
C ARG A 74 3.32 -17.26 20.09
N ARG A 75 2.80 -16.07 20.38
CA ARG A 75 1.84 -15.37 19.50
C ARG A 75 2.07 -13.85 19.55
N PRO A 76 2.27 -13.16 18.41
CA PRO A 76 2.20 -11.69 18.36
C PRO A 76 0.85 -11.18 18.87
N ARG A 77 0.79 -9.97 19.45
CA ARG A 77 -0.49 -9.35 19.84
C ARG A 77 -1.17 -9.01 18.51
N ASN A 78 -2.43 -9.38 18.39
CA ASN A 78 -3.23 -9.21 17.17
C ASN A 78 -2.93 -10.20 16.03
N MET A 79 -2.16 -11.27 16.26
CA MET A 79 -2.21 -12.42 15.34
C MET A 79 -3.52 -13.18 15.62
N PRO A 80 -4.45 -13.29 14.66
CA PRO A 80 -5.76 -13.82 14.95
C PRO A 80 -5.71 -15.29 15.38
N ALA A 81 -6.67 -15.72 16.22
CA ALA A 81 -6.73 -17.10 16.72
C ALA A 81 -6.85 -18.19 15.63
N TRP A 82 -7.19 -17.81 14.38
CA TRP A 82 -7.25 -18.72 13.24
C TRP A 82 -5.90 -18.84 12.50
N PHE A 83 -4.87 -18.03 12.83
CA PHE A 83 -3.52 -18.22 12.30
C PHE A 83 -2.99 -19.57 12.79
N PRO A 84 -2.76 -20.54 11.89
CA PRO A 84 -2.64 -21.93 12.31
C PRO A 84 -1.48 -22.19 13.28
N ASP A 85 -1.77 -22.79 14.43
CA ASP A 85 -0.76 -23.19 15.42
C ASP A 85 0.30 -24.12 14.83
N TRP A 86 -0.01 -24.84 13.73
CA TRP A 86 0.96 -25.66 13.01
C TRP A 86 1.98 -24.84 12.19
N ILE A 87 1.63 -23.62 11.75
CA ILE A 87 2.58 -22.66 11.16
C ILE A 87 3.47 -22.11 12.28
N ILE A 88 2.90 -21.74 13.42
CA ILE A 88 3.65 -21.25 14.59
C ILE A 88 4.61 -22.33 15.14
N SER A 89 4.19 -23.60 15.20
CA SER A 89 4.98 -24.69 15.81
C SER A 89 5.93 -25.44 14.86
N LYS A 90 5.76 -25.35 13.53
CA LYS A 90 6.62 -26.03 12.55
C LYS A 90 7.34 -25.12 11.55
N ILE A 91 6.86 -23.90 11.33
CA ILE A 91 7.42 -22.96 10.34
C ILE A 91 8.25 -21.85 11.00
N LEU A 92 8.01 -21.45 12.26
CA LEU A 92 8.88 -20.49 12.97
C LEU A 92 10.25 -21.08 13.41
N HIS A 93 10.83 -21.99 12.63
CA HIS A 93 12.22 -22.41 12.80
C HIS A 93 13.09 -21.65 11.79
N PRO A 94 14.26 -21.09 12.14
CA PRO A 94 15.12 -20.35 11.21
C PRO A 94 15.48 -21.08 9.91
N SER A 95 15.47 -22.42 9.94
CA SER A 95 15.68 -23.30 8.77
C SER A 95 14.49 -23.41 7.82
N ALA A 96 13.31 -22.92 8.18
CA ALA A 96 12.15 -22.82 7.29
C ALA A 96 12.14 -21.50 6.51
N LEU A 97 12.81 -20.45 7.01
CA LEU A 97 13.10 -19.20 6.29
C LEU A 97 14.31 -19.32 5.34
N TRP A 98 15.07 -20.40 5.45
CA TRP A 98 16.21 -20.64 4.57
C TRP A 98 16.29 -22.15 4.32
N PRO A 99 15.56 -22.66 3.31
CA PRO A 99 15.80 -24.01 2.85
C PRO A 99 17.21 -24.03 2.28
N ASP A 100 18.20 -24.44 3.06
CA ASP A 100 19.53 -24.70 2.52
C ASP A 100 19.34 -25.80 1.46
N PRO A 101 19.72 -25.58 0.18
CA PRO A 101 19.48 -26.54 -0.89
C PRO A 101 20.17 -27.89 -0.63
N THR A 102 21.17 -27.94 0.25
CA THR A 102 21.77 -29.19 0.73
C THR A 102 20.98 -29.83 1.88
N THR A 103 20.22 -29.07 2.65
CA THR A 103 19.25 -29.57 3.64
C THR A 103 17.86 -29.84 3.07
N ALA A 104 17.47 -29.32 1.90
CA ALA A 104 16.28 -29.82 1.20
C ALA A 104 16.40 -31.33 0.88
N HIS A 105 17.63 -31.86 0.87
CA HIS A 105 17.94 -33.29 0.85
C HIS A 105 18.11 -33.93 2.25
N ALA A 106 18.32 -33.15 3.33
CA ALA A 106 18.67 -33.66 4.65
C ALA A 106 17.58 -33.47 5.74
N THR A 107 16.67 -32.50 5.61
CA THR A 107 15.41 -32.49 6.36
C THR A 107 14.46 -33.43 5.65
N ASN A 108 14.73 -34.71 5.84
CA ASN A 108 13.74 -35.76 5.81
C ASN A 108 12.63 -35.41 6.82
N PHE A 109 11.70 -34.53 6.43
CA PHE A 109 10.31 -34.82 6.73
C PHE A 109 10.02 -36.11 5.95
N GLU A 110 10.31 -37.26 6.56
CA GLU A 110 9.78 -38.56 6.16
C GLU A 110 8.26 -38.52 6.36
N MET A 111 7.56 -37.76 5.52
CA MET A 111 6.21 -38.10 5.14
C MET A 111 6.35 -39.13 4.04
N ASN A 112 6.30 -40.41 4.43
CA ASN A 112 6.22 -41.54 3.51
C ASN A 112 5.33 -41.19 2.32
N ALA A 113 5.89 -41.36 1.11
CA ALA A 113 5.30 -41.11 -0.20
C ALA A 113 4.07 -41.99 -0.53
N SER A 114 3.40 -42.54 0.49
CA SER A 114 2.16 -43.30 0.41
C SER A 114 0.94 -42.54 0.97
N ASN A 115 1.13 -41.34 1.51
CA ASN A 115 0.02 -40.51 1.98
C ASN A 115 -0.28 -39.41 0.97
N LEU A 116 -1.45 -39.52 0.34
CA LEU A 116 -2.14 -38.51 -0.47
C LEU A 116 -1.79 -37.08 -0.04
N ARG A 117 -1.51 -36.19 -1.02
CA ARG A 117 -1.44 -34.73 -0.81
C ARG A 117 -2.58 -34.36 0.16
N PRO A 118 -2.30 -33.86 1.38
CA PRO A 118 -3.38 -33.60 2.32
C PRO A 118 -4.33 -32.57 1.69
N PRO A 119 -5.63 -32.87 1.53
CA PRO A 119 -6.57 -31.89 1.02
C PRO A 119 -6.58 -30.71 1.99
N ARG A 120 -6.10 -29.54 1.53
CA ARG A 120 -6.10 -28.34 2.35
C ARG A 120 -7.46 -27.65 2.19
N PRO A 121 -8.03 -27.11 3.29
CA PRO A 121 -9.25 -26.33 3.18
C PRO A 121 -8.97 -25.08 2.36
N ALA A 122 -9.91 -24.71 1.49
CA ALA A 122 -9.96 -23.38 0.90
C ALA A 122 -10.03 -22.34 2.04
N ILE A 123 -9.06 -21.42 2.09
CA ILE A 123 -8.95 -20.45 3.19
C ILE A 123 -9.14 -18.99 2.77
N LEU A 124 -9.06 -18.70 1.47
CA LEU A 124 -9.15 -17.34 0.96
C LEU A 124 -10.60 -16.97 0.69
N ASP A 125 -11.04 -15.82 1.19
CA ASP A 125 -12.25 -15.20 0.68
C ASP A 125 -11.97 -14.43 -0.60
N VAL A 126 -12.98 -14.29 -1.44
CA VAL A 126 -13.00 -13.33 -2.56
C VAL A 126 -14.03 -12.25 -2.24
N VAL A 127 -13.61 -11.00 -2.29
CA VAL A 127 -14.44 -9.82 -2.03
C VAL A 127 -14.63 -9.05 -3.32
N TYR A 128 -15.89 -8.86 -3.68
CA TYR A 128 -16.32 -7.95 -4.73
C TYR A 128 -16.93 -6.71 -4.13
N THR A 129 -16.60 -5.53 -4.66
CA THR A 129 -17.36 -4.30 -4.44
C THR A 129 -18.21 -4.01 -5.67
N TRP A 130 -19.50 -3.83 -5.48
CA TRP A 130 -20.43 -3.61 -6.59
C TRP A 130 -21.63 -2.76 -6.16
N VAL A 131 -22.23 -2.06 -7.11
CA VAL A 131 -23.52 -1.39 -6.94
C VAL A 131 -24.37 -1.56 -8.18
N ASN A 132 -25.69 -1.70 -8.01
CA ASN A 132 -26.64 -1.59 -9.11
C ASN A 132 -26.92 -0.12 -9.39
N GLY A 133 -26.22 0.49 -10.36
CA GLY A 133 -26.50 1.88 -10.70
C GLY A 133 -27.76 2.09 -11.54
N SER A 134 -28.49 1.04 -11.91
CA SER A 134 -29.85 1.13 -12.51
C SER A 134 -30.97 1.15 -11.47
N ASP A 135 -30.66 0.97 -10.18
CA ASP A 135 -31.64 1.04 -9.09
C ASP A 135 -32.19 2.48 -8.94
N PRO A 136 -33.49 2.72 -9.13
CA PRO A 136 -34.07 4.07 -9.07
C PRO A 136 -33.88 4.76 -7.72
N GLU A 137 -33.93 4.03 -6.60
CA GLU A 137 -33.78 4.61 -5.25
C GLU A 137 -32.33 5.03 -5.01
N TRP A 138 -31.38 4.21 -5.46
CA TRP A 138 -29.96 4.54 -5.41
C TRP A 138 -29.62 5.72 -6.33
N GLN A 139 -30.18 5.75 -7.55
CA GLN A 139 -30.00 6.88 -8.47
C GLN A 139 -30.56 8.17 -7.88
N TYR A 140 -31.78 8.14 -7.34
CA TYR A 140 -32.39 9.31 -6.71
C TYR A 140 -31.52 9.85 -5.57
N SER A 141 -31.07 8.97 -4.68
CA SER A 141 -30.19 9.37 -3.58
C SER A 141 -28.90 10.00 -4.12
N LYS A 142 -28.23 9.37 -5.09
CA LYS A 142 -27.00 9.91 -5.67
C LYS A 142 -27.23 11.30 -6.27
N HIS A 143 -28.27 11.47 -7.08
CA HIS A 143 -28.59 12.77 -7.67
C HIS A 143 -28.85 13.83 -6.61
N PHE A 144 -29.56 13.48 -5.53
CA PHE A 144 -29.77 14.38 -4.41
C PHE A 144 -28.44 14.86 -3.80
N TYR A 145 -27.49 13.96 -3.52
CA TYR A 145 -26.20 14.35 -2.94
C TYR A 145 -25.32 15.14 -3.90
N VAL A 146 -25.25 14.75 -5.18
CA VAL A 146 -24.52 15.52 -6.21
C VAL A 146 -25.08 16.94 -6.30
N GLN A 147 -26.41 17.06 -6.32
CA GLN A 147 -27.10 18.32 -6.32
C GLN A 147 -26.95 19.10 -5.03
N HIS A 148 -26.44 18.54 -3.93
CA HIS A 148 -26.31 19.21 -2.64
C HIS A 148 -24.87 19.46 -2.18
N ASN A 149 -23.91 18.73 -2.75
CA ASN A 149 -22.48 18.89 -2.50
C ASN A 149 -21.95 20.14 -3.25
N PRO A 150 -21.46 21.20 -2.55
CA PRO A 150 -20.97 22.42 -3.19
C PRO A 150 -19.85 22.18 -4.22
N ASP A 151 -18.93 21.26 -3.94
CA ASP A 151 -17.79 20.94 -4.82
C ASP A 151 -18.24 20.30 -6.13
N LEU A 152 -19.37 19.56 -6.10
CA LEU A 152 -19.97 18.93 -7.27
C LEU A 152 -21.00 19.84 -7.98
N ARG A 153 -21.76 20.65 -7.21
CA ARG A 153 -22.77 21.59 -7.72
C ARG A 153 -22.19 22.67 -8.62
N LEU A 154 -20.97 23.16 -8.32
CA LEU A 154 -20.28 24.16 -9.14
C LEU A 154 -20.00 23.67 -10.58
N ILE A 155 -20.13 22.36 -10.82
CA ILE A 155 -19.82 21.69 -12.08
C ILE A 155 -21.10 21.22 -12.80
N SER A 156 -22.14 20.83 -12.07
CA SER A 156 -23.43 20.37 -12.63
C SER A 156 -24.31 21.50 -13.19
N GLY A 157 -23.92 22.76 -13.02
CA GLY A 157 -24.74 23.93 -13.37
C GLY A 157 -24.93 24.21 -14.88
N ASN A 158 -24.26 23.48 -15.78
CA ASN A 158 -24.48 23.53 -17.24
C ASN A 158 -23.65 22.51 -18.06
N ASP A 159 -22.83 21.64 -17.44
CA ASP A 159 -21.88 20.80 -18.18
C ASP A 159 -22.38 19.35 -18.36
N SER A 160 -22.99 19.07 -19.52
CA SER A 160 -23.42 17.71 -19.91
C SER A 160 -22.31 16.65 -19.89
N LYS A 161 -21.02 17.06 -19.92
CA LYS A 161 -19.91 16.11 -19.82
C LYS A 161 -19.71 15.55 -18.42
N ALA A 162 -19.96 16.36 -17.39
CA ALA A 162 -19.83 15.97 -15.99
C ALA A 162 -20.87 14.89 -15.63
N GLU A 163 -22.12 15.09 -16.03
CA GLU A 163 -23.20 14.13 -15.82
C GLU A 163 -22.93 12.81 -16.56
N LYS A 164 -22.50 12.86 -17.82
CA LYS A 164 -22.13 11.67 -18.60
C LYS A 164 -20.96 10.90 -17.99
N PHE A 165 -19.94 11.62 -17.53
CA PHE A 165 -18.78 11.04 -16.86
C PHE A 165 -19.10 10.43 -15.49
N MET A 166 -20.10 10.97 -14.79
CA MET A 166 -20.61 10.35 -13.57
C MET A 166 -21.52 9.15 -13.88
N ALA A 167 -22.33 9.22 -14.93
CA ALA A 167 -23.19 8.11 -15.36
C ALA A 167 -22.35 6.90 -15.77
N SER A 168 -21.24 7.10 -16.49
CA SER A 168 -20.39 6.01 -16.98
C SER A 168 -19.80 5.14 -15.87
N ARG A 169 -19.53 5.70 -14.68
CA ARG A 169 -18.88 5.01 -13.55
C ARG A 169 -19.75 4.04 -12.75
N PHE A 170 -21.05 4.05 -12.95
CA PHE A 170 -21.98 3.25 -12.17
C PHE A 170 -22.91 2.42 -13.06
N ARG A 171 -22.54 2.22 -14.33
CA ARG A 171 -23.30 1.33 -15.20
C ARG A 171 -23.05 -0.12 -14.76
N ASP A 172 -24.01 -0.96 -15.07
CA ASP A 172 -23.94 -2.41 -14.84
C ASP A 172 -24.21 -3.09 -16.18
N ASN A 173 -23.20 -3.77 -16.72
CA ASN A 173 -23.27 -4.58 -17.93
C ASN A 173 -23.23 -6.09 -17.59
N ASN A 174 -23.59 -6.47 -16.35
CA ASN A 174 -23.44 -7.81 -15.78
C ASN A 174 -21.97 -8.26 -15.68
N GLU A 175 -21.01 -7.34 -15.51
CA GLU A 175 -19.61 -7.68 -15.24
C GLU A 175 -19.49 -8.57 -14.00
N LEU A 176 -20.14 -8.17 -12.90
CA LEU A 176 -20.12 -8.92 -11.63
C LEU A 176 -20.58 -10.37 -11.83
N LEU A 177 -21.66 -10.61 -12.60
CA LEU A 177 -22.16 -11.96 -12.88
C LEU A 177 -21.06 -12.83 -13.49
N HIS A 178 -20.43 -12.34 -14.55
CA HIS A 178 -19.43 -13.08 -15.30
C HIS A 178 -18.12 -13.22 -14.52
N SER A 179 -17.77 -12.21 -13.71
CA SER A 179 -16.63 -12.29 -12.81
C SER A 179 -16.83 -13.36 -11.73
N VAL A 180 -18.01 -13.41 -11.09
CA VAL A 180 -18.36 -14.45 -10.12
C VAL A 180 -18.38 -15.84 -10.76
N ARG A 181 -18.91 -15.98 -11.99
CA ARG A 181 -18.84 -17.22 -12.76
C ARG A 181 -17.39 -17.63 -13.04
N SER A 182 -16.51 -16.69 -13.40
CA SER A 182 -15.08 -16.96 -13.60
C SER A 182 -14.42 -17.45 -12.31
N THR A 183 -14.73 -16.82 -11.17
CA THR A 183 -14.25 -17.23 -9.84
C THR A 183 -14.74 -18.63 -9.47
N TYR A 184 -15.98 -18.97 -9.75
CA TYR A 184 -16.50 -20.32 -9.55
C TYR A 184 -15.84 -21.35 -10.47
N LYS A 185 -15.70 -21.03 -11.76
CA LYS A 185 -15.15 -21.93 -12.77
C LYS A 185 -13.67 -22.24 -12.53
N PHE A 186 -12.90 -21.22 -12.17
CA PHE A 186 -11.44 -21.30 -12.15
C PHE A 186 -10.83 -21.24 -10.75
N GLY A 187 -11.52 -20.66 -9.75
CA GLY A 187 -10.97 -20.44 -8.41
C GLY A 187 -11.63 -21.23 -7.28
N ARG A 188 -12.70 -22.00 -7.52
CA ARG A 188 -13.51 -22.62 -6.45
C ARG A 188 -12.74 -23.47 -5.43
N ASP A 189 -11.60 -24.02 -5.80
CA ASP A 189 -10.79 -24.90 -4.94
C ASP A 189 -9.93 -24.10 -3.94
N MET A 190 -9.57 -22.86 -4.26
CA MET A 190 -8.88 -21.95 -3.33
C MET A 190 -9.84 -21.08 -2.52
N VAL A 191 -11.09 -20.90 -2.99
CA VAL A 191 -12.07 -19.98 -2.40
C VAL A 191 -12.89 -20.63 -1.27
N ARG A 192 -12.73 -20.08 -0.06
CA ARG A 192 -13.53 -20.38 1.12
C ARG A 192 -14.94 -19.82 0.96
N LYS A 193 -15.03 -18.52 0.66
CA LYS A 193 -16.28 -17.77 0.54
C LYS A 193 -16.15 -16.60 -0.44
N VAL A 194 -17.21 -16.32 -1.18
CA VAL A 194 -17.35 -15.10 -1.98
C VAL A 194 -18.24 -14.13 -1.21
N HIS A 195 -17.81 -12.88 -1.09
CA HIS A 195 -18.62 -11.81 -0.52
C HIS A 195 -18.83 -10.72 -1.56
N ILE A 196 -20.08 -10.32 -1.74
CA ILE A 196 -20.47 -9.21 -2.58
C ILE A 196 -20.84 -8.05 -1.65
N PHE A 197 -19.93 -7.10 -1.53
CA PHE A 197 -20.08 -5.89 -0.74
C PHE A 197 -20.82 -4.84 -1.58
N THR A 198 -21.98 -4.38 -1.11
CA THR A 198 -22.90 -3.56 -1.92
C THR A 198 -23.62 -2.48 -1.14
N ALA A 199 -24.17 -1.51 -1.85
CA ALA A 199 -24.88 -0.39 -1.26
C ALA A 199 -26.17 -0.81 -0.53
N ASP A 200 -26.39 -0.19 0.62
CA ASP A 200 -27.72 -0.10 1.23
C ASP A 200 -28.66 0.74 0.35
N VAL A 201 -29.98 0.54 0.51
CA VAL A 201 -31.00 1.31 -0.20
C VAL A 201 -31.91 2.00 0.82
N ILE A 202 -32.14 3.29 0.62
CA ILE A 202 -32.95 4.15 1.50
C ILE A 202 -34.25 4.50 0.77
N GLU A 203 -35.39 4.23 1.41
CA GLU A 203 -36.73 4.38 0.83
C GLU A 203 -37.06 5.82 0.39
N GLU A 204 -37.66 5.99 -0.80
CA GLU A 204 -38.02 7.29 -1.41
C GLU A 204 -38.91 8.18 -0.51
N SER A 205 -39.84 7.55 0.22
CA SER A 205 -40.81 8.22 1.10
C SER A 205 -40.14 9.01 2.23
N LEU A 206 -38.96 8.56 2.67
CA LEU A 206 -38.18 9.25 3.68
C LEU A 206 -37.58 10.52 3.10
N TRP A 207 -37.03 10.49 1.88
CA TRP A 207 -36.44 11.66 1.24
C TRP A 207 -37.46 12.77 0.90
N THR A 208 -38.65 12.41 0.45
CA THR A 208 -39.73 13.37 0.10
C THR A 208 -40.25 14.12 1.33
N SER A 209 -40.31 13.47 2.49
CA SER A 209 -40.70 14.12 3.74
C SER A 209 -39.77 15.28 4.15
N PHE A 210 -38.49 15.22 3.75
CA PHE A 210 -37.51 16.29 3.95
C PHE A 210 -37.70 17.48 3.02
N GLN A 211 -38.01 17.25 1.73
CA GLN A 211 -38.33 18.33 0.79
C GLN A 211 -39.54 19.14 1.29
N VAL A 212 -40.57 18.45 1.78
CA VAL A 212 -41.80 19.09 2.31
C VAL A 212 -41.54 19.88 3.60
N ARG A 213 -40.63 19.45 4.48
CA ARG A 213 -40.24 20.25 5.66
C ARG A 213 -39.45 21.51 5.29
N ARG A 214 -38.74 21.51 4.16
CA ARG A 214 -37.85 22.60 3.72
C ARG A 214 -38.59 23.71 2.94
N ASP A 215 -39.60 23.36 2.16
CA ASP A 215 -40.36 24.33 1.33
C ASP A 215 -41.35 25.21 2.12
N ASN A 216 -41.52 24.97 3.42
CA ASN A 216 -42.42 25.76 4.27
C ASN A 216 -41.82 27.07 4.82
N GLY A 217 -40.66 27.49 4.32
CA GLY A 217 -40.18 28.86 4.40
C GLY A 217 -39.25 29.16 5.58
N GLU A 218 -37.95 29.14 5.33
CA GLU A 218 -36.92 29.99 5.96
C GLU A 218 -35.67 30.00 5.04
N GLY A 219 -34.96 31.13 4.98
CA GLY A 219 -34.05 31.55 3.88
C GLY A 219 -32.77 30.70 3.61
N PRO A 220 -31.84 31.19 2.76
CA PRO A 220 -30.69 30.42 2.29
C PRO A 220 -29.58 30.40 3.36
N GLY A 221 -29.72 29.48 4.31
CA GLY A 221 -28.70 29.15 5.30
C GLY A 221 -28.87 27.69 5.71
N LEU A 222 -27.91 26.84 5.36
CA LEU A 222 -27.90 25.45 5.80
C LEU A 222 -27.50 25.39 7.28
N THR A 223 -28.47 25.32 8.19
CA THR A 223 -28.30 24.67 9.49
C THR A 223 -28.98 23.31 9.39
N ILE A 224 -28.19 22.25 9.25
CA ILE A 224 -28.70 20.87 9.33
C ILE A 224 -29.01 20.62 10.80
N ASP A 225 -30.28 20.42 11.14
CA ASP A 225 -30.69 20.01 12.48
C ASP A 225 -30.11 18.62 12.78
N GLU A 226 -29.25 18.52 13.80
CA GLU A 226 -28.60 17.27 14.22
C GLU A 226 -29.61 16.16 14.53
N HIS A 227 -30.81 16.51 15.02
CA HIS A 227 -31.88 15.53 15.26
C HIS A 227 -32.44 14.90 13.98
N ALA A 228 -32.42 15.63 12.86
CA ALA A 228 -32.91 15.14 11.59
C ALA A 228 -31.89 14.19 10.91
N LEU A 229 -30.59 14.38 11.16
CA LEU A 229 -29.54 13.44 10.77
C LEU A 229 -29.64 12.12 11.55
N GLU A 230 -29.98 12.15 12.85
CA GLU A 230 -30.18 10.91 13.62
C GLU A 230 -31.36 10.05 13.11
N GLU A 231 -32.41 10.66 12.55
CA GLU A 231 -33.49 9.93 11.84
C GLU A 231 -33.02 9.38 10.47
N ILE A 232 -32.11 10.08 9.76
CA ILE A 232 -31.48 9.65 8.48
C ILE A 232 -30.38 8.58 8.67
N VAL A 233 -29.86 8.40 9.89
CA VAL A 233 -28.95 7.27 10.19
C VAL A 233 -29.74 5.98 10.49
N ARG A 234 -31.04 6.08 10.78
CA ARG A 234 -31.96 4.96 11.01
C ARG A 234 -32.72 4.34 9.82
N PRO A 235 -32.61 4.77 8.54
CA PRO A 235 -33.48 4.35 7.46
C PRO A 235 -32.85 3.23 6.61
N PHE A 236 -32.04 2.36 7.20
CA PHE A 236 -31.82 1.02 6.64
C PHE A 236 -33.10 0.20 6.88
N THR A 237 -34.24 0.74 6.42
CA THR A 237 -35.54 0.13 6.53
C THR A 237 -35.55 -1.00 5.53
N PRO A 238 -35.77 -2.26 5.95
CA PRO A 238 -35.79 -3.35 5.00
C PRO A 238 -36.92 -3.15 3.98
N LYS A 239 -36.57 -3.08 2.71
CA LYS A 239 -37.48 -3.02 1.56
C LYS A 239 -38.27 -4.32 1.51
N ARG A 240 -39.61 -4.26 1.51
CA ARG A 240 -40.41 -5.48 1.30
C ARG A 240 -40.30 -5.90 -0.16
N VAL A 241 -39.72 -7.07 -0.41
CA VAL A 241 -39.69 -7.70 -1.74
C VAL A 241 -40.39 -9.06 -1.62
N GLY A 242 -41.62 -9.13 -2.12
CA GLY A 242 -42.48 -10.32 -1.94
C GLY A 242 -42.87 -10.55 -0.47
N GLU A 243 -42.71 -11.79 0.01
CA GLU A 243 -42.95 -12.18 1.42
C GLU A 243 -41.76 -11.86 2.36
N GLY A 244 -40.63 -11.35 1.84
CA GLY A 244 -39.39 -11.07 2.59
C GLY A 244 -39.09 -9.58 2.81
N MET A 245 -38.19 -9.30 3.74
CA MET A 245 -37.58 -7.97 3.99
C MET A 245 -36.15 -7.97 3.44
N GLU A 246 -35.84 -7.09 2.49
CA GLU A 246 -34.53 -6.87 1.89
C GLU A 246 -33.94 -5.54 2.37
N THR A 247 -32.90 -5.59 3.19
CA THR A 247 -32.09 -4.40 3.48
C THR A 247 -31.08 -4.21 2.36
N GLY A 248 -31.33 -3.34 1.39
CA GLY A 248 -30.33 -2.92 0.39
C GLY A 248 -30.26 -3.72 -0.92
N GLN A 249 -29.26 -3.43 -1.74
CA GLN A 249 -29.13 -3.98 -3.10
C GLN A 249 -28.76 -5.47 -3.07
N VAL A 250 -29.27 -6.21 -4.05
CA VAL A 250 -28.94 -7.62 -4.30
C VAL A 250 -28.80 -7.81 -5.82
N PRO A 251 -27.77 -8.53 -6.30
CA PRO A 251 -27.67 -8.84 -7.73
C PRO A 251 -28.90 -9.59 -8.22
N SER A 252 -29.50 -9.12 -9.32
CA SER A 252 -30.80 -9.59 -9.82
C SER A 252 -30.80 -11.08 -10.20
N TRP A 253 -29.65 -11.60 -10.62
CA TRP A 253 -29.41 -12.99 -11.02
C TRP A 253 -29.21 -13.95 -9.84
N LEU A 254 -28.93 -13.46 -8.63
CA LEU A 254 -28.51 -14.30 -7.49
C LEU A 254 -29.70 -15.00 -6.81
N ASP A 255 -29.70 -16.32 -6.75
CA ASP A 255 -30.55 -17.11 -5.85
C ASP A 255 -29.92 -17.11 -4.44
N ARG A 256 -30.42 -16.24 -3.57
CA ARG A 256 -29.94 -16.12 -2.18
C ARG A 256 -30.06 -17.43 -1.40
N SER A 257 -31.09 -18.23 -1.67
CA SER A 257 -31.30 -19.48 -0.94
C SER A 257 -30.19 -20.48 -1.27
N ALA A 258 -29.77 -20.55 -2.53
CA ALA A 258 -28.67 -21.39 -2.99
C ALA A 258 -27.32 -20.80 -2.57
N ALA A 259 -27.12 -19.49 -2.76
CA ALA A 259 -25.92 -18.74 -2.41
C ALA A 259 -25.50 -18.91 -0.94
N THR A 260 -26.42 -18.71 0.01
CA THR A 260 -26.12 -18.81 1.45
C THR A 260 -25.82 -20.25 1.89
N ARG A 261 -26.30 -21.26 1.14
CA ARG A 261 -25.99 -22.68 1.38
C ARG A 261 -24.61 -23.10 0.83
N GLU A 262 -24.09 -22.41 -0.19
CA GLU A 262 -22.99 -22.91 -1.02
C GLU A 262 -21.76 -21.99 -1.16
N LYS A 263 -21.63 -20.91 -0.36
CA LYS A 263 -20.43 -20.05 -0.17
C LYS A 263 -20.51 -18.61 -0.72
N VAL A 264 -21.68 -18.04 -1.00
CA VAL A 264 -21.80 -16.62 -1.41
C VAL A 264 -22.64 -15.82 -0.41
N ASP A 265 -22.07 -14.71 0.08
CA ASP A 265 -22.76 -13.72 0.92
C ASP A 265 -22.92 -12.39 0.17
N VAL A 266 -24.05 -11.73 0.42
CA VAL A 266 -24.24 -10.32 0.08
C VAL A 266 -24.16 -9.53 1.38
N VAL A 267 -23.24 -8.57 1.45
CA VAL A 267 -22.94 -7.78 2.64
C VAL A 267 -23.14 -6.31 2.30
N HIS A 268 -23.98 -5.62 3.06
CA HIS A 268 -24.24 -4.21 2.82
C HIS A 268 -23.22 -3.30 3.51
N HIS A 269 -22.97 -2.11 2.95
CA HIS A 269 -22.01 -1.15 3.50
C HIS A 269 -22.21 -0.89 5.01
N SER A 270 -23.46 -0.82 5.46
CA SER A 270 -23.81 -0.58 6.85
C SER A 270 -23.36 -1.69 7.81
N ALA A 271 -22.97 -2.87 7.32
CA ALA A 271 -22.50 -3.98 8.14
C ALA A 271 -21.03 -3.85 8.57
N PHE A 272 -20.23 -3.02 7.92
CA PHE A 272 -18.78 -2.92 8.17
C PHE A 272 -18.22 -1.49 8.25
N PHE A 273 -18.98 -0.46 7.90
CA PHE A 273 -18.58 0.92 8.21
C PHE A 273 -18.70 1.20 9.71
N GLN A 274 -17.69 1.85 10.28
CA GLN A 274 -17.70 2.25 11.70
C GLN A 274 -18.70 3.38 11.93
N HIS A 275 -18.73 4.37 11.04
CA HIS A 275 -19.57 5.55 11.07
C HIS A 275 -20.56 5.54 9.89
N LYS A 276 -21.82 5.87 10.20
CA LYS A 276 -22.93 5.83 9.23
C LYS A 276 -23.53 7.20 8.94
N ASP A 277 -22.93 8.26 9.47
CA ASP A 277 -23.39 9.66 9.34
C ASP A 277 -23.28 10.22 7.91
N LYS A 278 -22.46 9.57 7.06
CA LYS A 278 -22.25 9.96 5.66
C LYS A 278 -22.87 9.02 4.64
N PHE A 279 -23.70 8.08 5.09
CA PHE A 279 -24.36 7.17 4.16
C PHE A 279 -25.40 7.89 3.30
N PRO A 280 -25.63 7.41 2.06
CA PRO A 280 -24.90 6.34 1.36
C PRO A 280 -23.55 6.81 0.79
N ILE A 281 -22.66 5.82 0.54
CA ILE A 281 -21.31 6.02 0.00
C ILE A 281 -21.26 5.56 -1.46
N TYR A 282 -20.68 6.39 -2.34
CA TYR A 282 -20.53 6.17 -3.79
C TYR A 282 -19.06 6.11 -4.23
N ASN A 283 -18.15 5.93 -3.28
CA ASN A 283 -16.71 5.99 -3.48
C ASN A 283 -16.08 4.62 -3.15
N SER A 284 -15.51 3.95 -4.16
CA SER A 284 -14.82 2.67 -3.95
C SER A 284 -13.70 2.79 -2.92
N ALA A 285 -12.92 3.89 -2.94
CA ALA A 285 -11.80 4.09 -2.02
C ALA A 285 -12.27 4.16 -0.55
N ALA A 286 -13.43 4.79 -0.32
CA ALA A 286 -14.08 4.80 0.99
C ALA A 286 -14.50 3.38 1.42
N ILE A 287 -15.15 2.63 0.53
CA ILE A 287 -15.60 1.25 0.78
C ILE A 287 -14.42 0.32 1.05
N GLU A 288 -13.40 0.37 0.20
CA GLU A 288 -12.15 -0.40 0.30
C GLU A 288 -11.43 -0.12 1.64
N SER A 289 -11.47 1.12 2.14
CA SER A 289 -10.88 1.51 3.43
C SER A 289 -11.56 0.90 4.66
N GLN A 290 -12.72 0.25 4.48
CA GLN A 290 -13.52 -0.30 5.59
C GLN A 290 -13.66 -1.83 5.54
N LEU A 291 -13.18 -2.49 4.48
CA LEU A 291 -13.41 -3.94 4.27
C LEU A 291 -12.95 -4.81 5.45
N HIS A 292 -11.83 -4.44 6.11
CA HIS A 292 -11.25 -5.21 7.21
C HIS A 292 -12.12 -5.25 8.47
N HIS A 293 -13.09 -4.34 8.60
CA HIS A 293 -14.02 -4.35 9.74
C HIS A 293 -15.05 -5.47 9.68
N PHE A 294 -15.26 -6.11 8.52
CA PHE A 294 -16.23 -7.18 8.43
C PHE A 294 -15.71 -8.44 9.18
N PRO A 295 -16.35 -8.86 10.28
CA PRO A 295 -15.85 -9.96 11.10
C PRO A 295 -15.95 -11.32 10.40
N GLY A 296 -16.78 -11.43 9.34
CA GLY A 296 -16.95 -12.65 8.56
C GLY A 296 -15.86 -12.89 7.51
N LEU A 297 -14.96 -11.93 7.30
CA LEU A 297 -13.87 -12.00 6.33
C LEU A 297 -12.73 -12.90 6.83
N SER A 298 -12.13 -13.68 5.92
CA SER A 298 -10.85 -14.34 6.19
C SER A 298 -9.77 -13.29 6.40
N GLU A 299 -8.75 -13.60 7.20
CA GLU A 299 -7.66 -12.65 7.40
C GLU A 299 -6.97 -12.25 6.12
N VAL A 300 -6.60 -13.25 5.32
CA VAL A 300 -6.05 -13.01 4.00
C VAL A 300 -7.17 -13.25 3.02
N PHE A 301 -7.48 -12.25 2.22
CA PHE A 301 -8.59 -12.28 1.28
C PHE A 301 -8.16 -11.65 -0.03
N ILE A 302 -8.76 -12.17 -1.10
CA ILE A 302 -8.65 -11.63 -2.44
C ILE A 302 -9.69 -10.50 -2.57
N TYR A 303 -9.28 -9.35 -3.07
CA TYR A 303 -10.16 -8.27 -3.49
C TYR A 303 -10.16 -8.15 -5.02
N MET A 304 -11.34 -8.10 -5.60
CA MET A 304 -11.57 -7.97 -7.03
C MET A 304 -12.62 -6.89 -7.29
N ASN A 305 -12.35 -6.05 -8.28
CA ASN A 305 -13.41 -5.30 -8.95
C ASN A 305 -14.24 -6.26 -9.81
N ASP A 306 -15.45 -5.84 -10.17
CA ASP A 306 -16.37 -6.60 -11.01
C ASP A 306 -15.86 -6.75 -12.46
N ASP A 307 -14.97 -5.88 -12.91
CA ASP A 307 -14.34 -5.90 -14.24
C ASP A 307 -13.15 -6.88 -14.39
N ILE A 308 -12.90 -7.74 -13.41
CA ILE A 308 -11.77 -8.68 -13.34
C ILE A 308 -12.24 -10.12 -13.53
N TYR A 309 -11.65 -10.88 -14.45
CA TYR A 309 -12.07 -12.24 -14.79
C TYR A 309 -10.89 -13.22 -14.78
N PHE A 310 -11.03 -14.37 -14.15
CA PHE A 310 -10.07 -15.48 -14.30
C PHE A 310 -10.28 -16.19 -15.63
N SER A 311 -9.18 -16.56 -16.28
CA SER A 311 -9.20 -17.22 -17.58
C SER A 311 -8.51 -18.59 -17.62
N MET A 312 -7.97 -19.03 -16.48
CA MET A 312 -7.40 -20.36 -16.28
C MET A 312 -7.56 -20.81 -14.83
N PRO A 313 -7.47 -22.12 -14.51
CA PRO A 313 -7.52 -22.60 -13.13
C PRO A 313 -6.50 -21.90 -12.23
N MET A 314 -6.98 -21.48 -11.07
CA MET A 314 -6.26 -20.66 -10.10
C MET A 314 -6.00 -21.44 -8.83
N VAL A 315 -4.84 -21.21 -8.23
CA VAL A 315 -4.40 -21.92 -7.02
C VAL A 315 -4.00 -20.94 -5.93
N GLN A 316 -4.07 -21.38 -4.67
CA GLN A 316 -3.77 -20.51 -3.53
C GLN A 316 -2.35 -19.90 -3.62
N GLY A 317 -1.37 -20.64 -4.15
CA GLY A 317 -0.01 -20.16 -4.38
C GLY A 317 0.08 -18.96 -5.33
N ASP A 318 -0.94 -18.67 -6.15
CA ASP A 318 -0.94 -17.47 -6.99
C ASP A 318 -1.12 -16.17 -6.18
N TYR A 319 -1.61 -16.26 -4.94
CA TYR A 319 -2.02 -15.10 -4.14
C TYR A 319 -1.39 -15.02 -2.75
N TRP A 320 -1.35 -16.15 -2.03
CA TRP A 320 -0.80 -16.15 -0.68
C TRP A 320 -0.39 -17.54 -0.20
N THR A 321 0.77 -17.62 0.45
CA THR A 321 1.22 -18.83 1.13
C THR A 321 1.84 -18.49 2.49
N PRO A 322 1.79 -19.40 3.47
CA PRO A 322 2.52 -19.22 4.74
C PRO A 322 4.03 -19.03 4.56
N GLN A 323 4.61 -19.66 3.54
CA GLN A 323 6.07 -19.70 3.31
C GLN A 323 6.58 -18.42 2.65
N TYR A 324 5.81 -17.88 1.70
CA TYR A 324 6.23 -16.75 0.85
C TYR A 324 5.42 -15.47 1.10
N GLY A 325 4.36 -15.55 1.90
CA GLY A 325 3.52 -14.42 2.24
C GLY A 325 2.58 -14.01 1.11
N MET A 326 2.23 -12.73 1.07
CA MET A 326 1.36 -12.13 0.05
C MET A 326 2.09 -11.99 -1.29
N VAL A 327 1.39 -12.26 -2.39
CA VAL A 327 1.89 -12.07 -3.75
C VAL A 327 1.41 -10.71 -4.27
N PHE A 328 2.33 -9.76 -4.48
CA PHE A 328 2.01 -8.45 -5.04
C PHE A 328 2.40 -8.36 -6.52
N GLN A 329 1.46 -7.89 -7.36
CA GLN A 329 1.70 -7.57 -8.76
C GLN A 329 2.02 -6.08 -8.88
N VAL A 330 3.30 -5.76 -9.09
CA VAL A 330 3.80 -4.38 -9.11
C VAL A 330 4.09 -3.95 -10.54
N ALA A 331 3.70 -2.73 -10.88
CA ALA A 331 3.89 -2.10 -12.18
C ALA A 331 5.01 -1.05 -12.13
N PRO A 332 6.30 -1.43 -12.09
CA PRO A 332 7.41 -0.50 -11.86
C PRO A 332 7.58 0.57 -12.95
N LYS A 333 6.97 0.40 -14.12
CA LYS A 333 6.95 1.40 -15.19
C LYS A 333 6.13 2.65 -14.82
N TYR A 334 5.15 2.50 -13.93
CA TYR A 334 4.27 3.56 -13.49
C TYR A 334 4.58 3.85 -12.03
N THR A 335 4.94 5.09 -11.72
CA THR A 335 5.32 5.47 -10.35
C THR A 335 4.41 6.55 -9.82
N VAL A 336 3.94 6.36 -8.60
CA VAL A 336 3.20 7.35 -7.82
C VAL A 336 4.21 8.21 -7.08
N ARG A 337 4.04 9.52 -7.15
CA ARG A 337 4.96 10.49 -6.54
C ARG A 337 4.68 10.73 -5.06
N PRO A 338 5.66 11.17 -4.25
CA PRO A 338 5.51 11.33 -2.81
C PRO A 338 4.84 12.63 -2.36
N THR A 339 4.73 13.61 -3.25
CA THR A 339 4.14 14.92 -2.95
C THR A 339 3.08 15.20 -4.01
N PRO A 340 1.80 15.34 -3.65
CA PRO A 340 0.73 15.69 -4.59
C PRO A 340 1.00 17.07 -5.23
N ILE A 341 0.65 17.29 -6.51
CA ILE A 341 0.65 18.64 -7.11
C ILE A 341 -0.80 19.06 -6.96
N TYR A 342 -0.97 20.18 -6.28
CA TYR A 342 -2.24 20.87 -6.22
C TYR A 342 -2.39 21.69 -7.49
N GLU A 343 -2.86 21.07 -8.57
CA GLU A 343 -3.24 21.84 -9.76
C GLU A 343 -4.50 22.63 -9.42
N LYS A 344 -4.33 23.94 -9.18
CA LYS A 344 -5.45 24.86 -8.90
C LYS A 344 -6.50 24.90 -10.02
N GLU A 345 -6.17 24.35 -11.19
CA GLU A 345 -6.97 24.41 -12.42
C GLU A 345 -7.73 23.11 -12.74
N LYS A 346 -7.45 21.97 -12.07
CA LYS A 346 -8.22 20.73 -12.30
C LYS A 346 -9.62 20.85 -11.73
N ALA A 347 -10.62 20.57 -12.56
CA ALA A 347 -12.01 20.51 -12.10
C ALA A 347 -12.17 19.39 -11.06
N PRO A 348 -12.98 19.55 -10.00
CA PRO A 348 -13.13 18.53 -8.96
C PRO A 348 -13.50 17.13 -9.48
N LEU A 349 -14.26 17.01 -10.58
CA LEU A 349 -14.56 15.71 -11.21
C LEU A 349 -13.37 15.09 -11.96
N GLU A 350 -12.41 15.90 -12.41
CA GLU A 350 -11.15 15.40 -13.00
C GLU A 350 -10.18 14.88 -11.93
N ARG A 351 -10.42 15.24 -10.66
CA ARG A 351 -9.74 14.61 -9.53
C ARG A 351 -10.30 13.22 -9.33
N GLY A 352 -9.41 12.27 -9.13
CA GLY A 352 -9.84 10.88 -9.04
C GLY A 352 -8.74 9.95 -8.59
N TYR A 353 -8.58 8.86 -9.33
CA TYR A 353 -7.73 7.75 -8.92
C TYR A 353 -6.27 8.16 -8.69
N ILE A 354 -5.69 8.95 -9.59
CA ILE A 354 -4.28 9.38 -9.48
C ILE A 354 -4.09 10.29 -8.26
N ASP A 355 -4.98 11.25 -8.01
CA ASP A 355 -4.86 12.17 -6.86
C ASP A 355 -4.96 11.40 -5.54
N ASN A 356 -5.87 10.42 -5.45
CA ASN A 356 -6.00 9.52 -4.30
C ASN A 356 -4.74 8.67 -4.08
N LEU A 357 -4.13 8.16 -5.15
CA LEU A 357 -2.84 7.44 -5.09
C LEU A 357 -1.72 8.34 -4.56
N GLU A 358 -1.60 9.56 -5.09
CA GLU A 358 -0.59 10.53 -4.66
C GLU A 358 -0.77 10.92 -3.20
N PHE A 359 -2.01 11.14 -2.76
CA PHE A 359 -2.35 11.36 -1.35
C PHE A 359 -1.91 10.18 -0.48
N THR A 360 -2.24 8.96 -0.91
CA THR A 360 -1.86 7.74 -0.18
C THR A 360 -0.34 7.60 -0.08
N ASN A 361 0.37 7.83 -1.19
CA ASN A 361 1.82 7.79 -1.20
C ASN A 361 2.45 8.93 -0.38
N HIS A 362 1.76 10.07 -0.25
CA HIS A 362 2.17 11.14 0.63
C HIS A 362 2.09 10.73 2.11
N GLN A 363 1.04 10.02 2.53
CA GLN A 363 0.92 9.49 3.89
C GLN A 363 2.04 8.48 4.19
N LEU A 364 2.31 7.55 3.27
CA LEU A 364 3.43 6.62 3.36
C LEU A 364 4.77 7.37 3.43
N SER A 365 4.93 8.42 2.63
CA SER A 365 6.18 9.20 2.55
C SER A 365 6.47 10.01 3.81
N LYS A 366 5.44 10.48 4.53
CA LYS A 366 5.61 11.11 5.83
C LYS A 366 6.26 10.18 6.86
N ARG A 367 5.97 8.88 6.80
CA ARG A 367 6.53 7.87 7.71
C ARG A 367 7.83 7.27 7.19
N PHE A 368 7.85 6.81 5.93
CA PHE A 368 8.94 5.99 5.37
C PHE A 368 9.86 6.75 4.42
N GLY A 369 9.77 8.08 4.41
CA GLY A 369 10.57 8.96 3.58
C GLY A 369 9.95 9.23 2.21
N TYR A 370 10.24 10.42 1.69
CA TYR A 370 9.70 10.93 0.42
C TYR A 370 10.33 10.21 -0.77
N ARG A 371 9.59 9.25 -1.31
CA ARG A 371 10.00 8.46 -2.47
C ARG A 371 8.86 8.19 -3.44
N TYR A 372 9.23 8.03 -4.71
CA TYR A 372 8.33 7.46 -5.69
C TYR A 372 8.09 5.99 -5.38
N ARG A 373 6.83 5.55 -5.45
CA ARG A 373 6.46 4.15 -5.23
C ARG A 373 5.82 3.61 -6.50
N PRO A 374 6.23 2.41 -6.96
CA PRO A 374 5.58 1.75 -8.08
C PRO A 374 4.07 1.60 -7.88
N HIS A 375 3.33 1.73 -8.98
CA HIS A 375 1.91 1.43 -9.02
C HIS A 375 1.68 -0.08 -8.78
N ILE A 376 0.54 -0.45 -8.21
CA ILE A 376 0.10 -1.86 -8.12
C ILE A 376 -0.80 -2.11 -9.32
N GLU A 377 -0.52 -3.13 -10.14
CA GLU A 377 -1.29 -3.39 -11.37
C GLU A 377 -2.81 -3.45 -11.09
N HIS A 378 -3.64 -2.95 -12.03
CA HIS A 378 -5.10 -3.15 -11.97
C HIS A 378 -5.39 -4.62 -12.24
N TYR A 379 -5.33 -5.38 -11.17
CA TYR A 379 -5.27 -6.82 -11.12
C TYR A 379 -5.97 -7.27 -9.84
N VAL A 380 -6.09 -8.58 -9.66
CA VAL A 380 -6.57 -9.18 -8.42
C VAL A 380 -5.66 -8.76 -7.26
N HIS A 381 -6.24 -8.14 -6.24
CA HIS A 381 -5.49 -7.69 -5.08
C HIS A 381 -5.56 -8.72 -3.96
N ILE A 382 -4.49 -8.83 -3.19
CA ILE A 382 -4.43 -9.61 -1.95
C ILE A 382 -4.33 -8.63 -0.78
N ALA A 383 -5.13 -8.87 0.25
CA ALA A 383 -5.17 -8.01 1.43
C ALA A 383 -5.15 -8.84 2.70
N SER A 384 -4.69 -8.21 3.77
CA SER A 384 -4.65 -8.75 5.12
C SER A 384 -5.45 -7.85 6.04
N ARG A 385 -6.43 -8.44 6.73
CA ARG A 385 -7.29 -7.75 7.69
C ARG A 385 -6.49 -7.11 8.81
N SER A 386 -5.60 -7.85 9.47
CA SER A 386 -4.81 -7.27 10.56
C SER A 386 -3.76 -6.25 10.10
N ILE A 387 -3.31 -6.30 8.84
CA ILE A 387 -2.42 -5.26 8.29
C ILE A 387 -3.21 -3.98 7.98
N LEU A 388 -4.45 -4.09 7.49
CA LEU A 388 -5.33 -2.93 7.31
C LEU A 388 -5.72 -2.31 8.66
N GLU A 389 -6.06 -3.11 9.67
CA GLU A 389 -6.31 -2.65 11.04
C GLU A 389 -5.08 -1.90 11.61
N GLU A 390 -3.88 -2.45 11.40
CA GLU A 390 -2.63 -1.81 11.82
C GLU A 390 -2.37 -0.49 11.07
N ALA A 391 -2.64 -0.45 9.76
CA ALA A 391 -2.52 0.77 8.96
C ALA A 391 -3.53 1.84 9.40
N GLU A 392 -4.77 1.47 9.69
CA GLU A 392 -5.79 2.38 10.21
C GLU A 392 -5.37 3.00 11.54
N ALA A 393 -4.82 2.19 12.46
CA ALA A 393 -4.32 2.70 13.73
C ALA A 393 -3.17 3.73 13.57
N LEU A 394 -2.39 3.62 12.50
CA LEU A 394 -1.30 4.56 12.19
C LEU A 394 -1.76 5.83 11.46
N TRP A 395 -2.84 5.74 10.67
CA TRP A 395 -3.39 6.87 9.91
C TRP A 395 -4.89 7.09 10.18
N PRO A 396 -5.33 7.21 11.46
CA PRO A 396 -6.75 7.23 11.80
C PRO A 396 -7.49 8.40 11.16
N VAL A 397 -6.83 9.56 11.05
CA VAL A 397 -7.40 10.75 10.41
C VAL A 397 -7.59 10.53 8.90
N ALA A 398 -6.64 9.89 8.23
CA ALA A 398 -6.74 9.66 6.79
C ALA A 398 -7.78 8.57 6.46
N PHE A 399 -7.90 7.54 7.31
CA PHE A 399 -8.98 6.54 7.21
C PHE A 399 -10.35 7.17 7.46
N LEU A 400 -10.52 7.95 8.53
CA LEU A 400 -11.78 8.65 8.82
C LEU A 400 -12.18 9.61 7.69
N GLN A 401 -11.22 10.35 7.12
CA GLN A 401 -11.48 11.22 5.97
C GLN A 401 -11.93 10.40 4.75
N SER A 402 -11.29 9.25 4.51
CA SER A 402 -11.63 8.37 3.38
C SER A 402 -13.01 7.73 3.57
N GLU A 403 -13.31 7.23 4.78
CA GLU A 403 -14.60 6.67 5.16
C GLU A 403 -15.74 7.65 4.89
N LYS A 404 -15.54 8.93 5.24
CA LYS A 404 -16.54 9.99 5.11
C LYS A 404 -16.68 10.57 3.70
N ALA A 405 -15.81 10.17 2.77
CA ALA A 405 -15.84 10.64 1.39
C ALA A 405 -16.92 9.90 0.59
N GLN A 406 -18.07 10.54 0.38
CA GLN A 406 -19.17 9.97 -0.40
C GLN A 406 -18.78 9.82 -1.88
N PHE A 407 -17.95 10.72 -2.41
CA PHE A 407 -17.42 10.69 -3.78
C PHE A 407 -15.89 10.74 -3.81
N ARG A 408 -15.27 10.17 -4.87
CA ARG A 408 -13.81 10.14 -5.06
C ARG A 408 -13.14 11.53 -5.07
N SER A 409 -13.90 12.57 -5.41
CA SER A 409 -13.43 13.96 -5.47
C SER A 409 -13.52 14.70 -4.14
N ASP A 410 -14.24 14.16 -3.16
CA ASP A 410 -14.39 14.79 -1.85
C ASP A 410 -13.03 14.98 -1.18
N TYR A 411 -12.95 16.00 -0.32
CA TYR A 411 -11.70 16.45 0.29
C TYR A 411 -10.61 16.80 -0.72
N GLY A 412 -11.01 17.09 -1.97
CA GLY A 412 -10.11 17.42 -3.07
C GLY A 412 -9.39 16.22 -3.68
N GLY A 413 -9.95 15.01 -3.60
CA GLY A 413 -9.29 13.78 -4.09
C GLY A 413 -8.26 13.23 -3.11
N HIS A 414 -8.50 13.44 -1.82
CA HIS A 414 -7.62 12.98 -0.74
C HIS A 414 -8.25 11.81 0.00
N THR A 415 -8.51 10.72 -0.72
CA THR A 415 -8.96 9.45 -0.12
C THR A 415 -7.89 8.39 -0.27
N LEU A 416 -7.80 7.48 0.69
CA LEU A 416 -6.82 6.41 0.71
C LEU A 416 -7.16 5.34 -0.34
N GLN A 417 -6.16 4.96 -1.12
CA GLN A 417 -6.19 3.77 -1.96
C GLN A 417 -5.69 2.59 -1.12
N SER A 418 -6.59 1.88 -0.46
CA SER A 418 -6.28 0.89 0.58
C SER A 418 -5.38 -0.25 0.10
N MET A 419 -5.59 -0.75 -1.12
CA MET A 419 -4.77 -1.83 -1.68
C MET A 419 -3.33 -1.36 -1.96
N PHE A 420 -3.19 -0.13 -2.47
CA PHE A 420 -1.88 0.51 -2.63
C PHE A 420 -1.21 0.77 -1.28
N LEU A 421 -1.96 1.28 -0.30
CA LEU A 421 -1.48 1.51 1.06
C LEU A 421 -0.97 0.22 1.68
N LEU A 422 -1.77 -0.85 1.66
CA LEU A 422 -1.42 -2.14 2.26
C LEU A 422 -0.17 -2.76 1.65
N ALA A 423 -0.07 -2.79 0.31
CA ALA A 423 1.07 -3.40 -0.36
C ALA A 423 2.38 -2.68 0.01
N HIS A 424 2.40 -1.35 -0.11
CA HIS A 424 3.59 -0.56 0.19
C HIS A 424 3.88 -0.47 1.69
N TYR A 425 2.85 -0.46 2.54
CA TYR A 425 3.00 -0.55 3.98
C TYR A 425 3.69 -1.85 4.38
N THR A 426 3.22 -2.99 3.86
CA THR A 426 3.82 -4.31 4.11
C THR A 426 5.29 -4.33 3.68
N ILE A 427 5.58 -3.82 2.47
CA ILE A 427 6.94 -3.77 1.92
C ILE A 427 7.88 -2.92 2.80
N GLU A 428 7.43 -1.74 3.23
CA GLU A 428 8.23 -0.83 4.06
C GLU A 428 8.36 -1.33 5.51
N ARG A 429 7.34 -2.00 6.05
CA ARG A 429 7.41 -2.63 7.38
C ARG A 429 8.40 -3.78 7.41
N LEU A 430 8.41 -4.65 6.40
CA LEU A 430 9.42 -5.70 6.30
C LEU A 430 10.84 -5.11 6.25
N ARG A 431 11.04 -4.06 5.43
CA ARG A 431 12.31 -3.33 5.35
C ARG A 431 12.71 -2.75 6.71
N GLU A 432 11.79 -2.09 7.41
CA GLU A 432 12.01 -1.52 8.73
C GLU A 432 12.42 -2.60 9.75
N THR A 433 11.69 -3.72 9.79
CA THR A 433 11.99 -4.87 10.66
C THR A 433 13.39 -5.41 10.38
N GLN A 434 13.75 -5.62 9.11
CA GLN A 434 15.05 -6.15 8.73
C GLN A 434 16.20 -5.20 9.12
N LEU A 435 16.02 -3.90 8.83
CA LEU A 435 17.02 -2.88 9.14
C LEU A 435 17.18 -2.70 10.66
N ARG A 436 16.07 -2.67 11.40
CA ARG A 436 16.08 -2.57 12.87
C ARG A 436 16.72 -3.78 13.51
N SER A 437 16.41 -4.97 13.01
CA SER A 437 17.00 -6.21 13.52
C SER A 437 18.52 -6.21 13.36
N PHE A 438 19.00 -5.81 12.18
CA PHE A 438 20.42 -5.66 11.93
C PHE A 438 21.06 -4.59 12.83
N TRP A 439 20.47 -3.39 12.88
CA TRP A 439 21.00 -2.28 13.66
C TRP A 439 21.07 -2.58 15.15
N ARG A 440 19.98 -3.10 15.75
CA ARG A 440 19.86 -3.24 17.20
C ARG A 440 20.44 -4.54 17.78
N TYR A 441 20.59 -5.59 16.97
CA TYR A 441 21.01 -6.91 17.50
C TYR A 441 22.20 -7.51 16.78
N ARG A 442 22.66 -6.89 15.69
CA ARG A 442 23.87 -7.31 14.99
C ARG A 442 24.98 -6.28 15.07
N VAL A 443 24.64 -4.99 15.04
CA VAL A 443 25.62 -3.91 15.25
C VAL A 443 25.90 -3.71 16.74
N ASP A 444 24.89 -3.68 17.60
CA ASP A 444 25.05 -3.85 19.05
C ASP A 444 25.18 -5.35 19.33
N TYR A 445 26.42 -5.83 19.46
CA TYR A 445 26.72 -7.24 19.61
C TYR A 445 26.63 -7.68 21.06
N ASN A 446 27.09 -6.83 21.98
CA ASN A 446 27.09 -7.14 23.40
C ASN A 446 25.69 -6.94 24.04
N GLY A 447 24.78 -6.29 23.33
CA GLY A 447 23.38 -6.12 23.71
C GLY A 447 23.17 -5.10 24.82
N ASN A 448 24.12 -4.20 25.05
CA ASN A 448 24.07 -3.22 26.12
C ASN A 448 23.33 -1.92 25.74
N GLY A 449 22.98 -1.77 24.45
CA GLY A 449 22.25 -0.64 23.89
C GLY A 449 23.13 0.52 23.43
N ASP A 450 24.39 0.58 23.86
CA ASP A 450 25.37 1.58 23.48
C ASP A 450 26.30 1.01 22.40
N PHE A 451 26.82 1.84 21.48
CA PHE A 451 27.76 1.37 20.46
C PHE A 451 29.19 1.80 20.80
N GLU A 452 30.00 0.87 21.28
CA GLU A 452 31.44 1.10 21.44
C GLU A 452 32.15 1.29 20.09
N TRP A 453 33.38 1.79 20.13
CA TRP A 453 34.13 2.06 18.90
C TRP A 453 34.32 0.80 18.05
N GLU A 454 34.44 -0.35 18.67
CA GLU A 454 34.78 -1.61 18.05
C GLU A 454 33.60 -2.16 17.26
N GLU A 455 32.41 -2.04 17.84
CA GLU A 455 31.15 -2.32 17.15
C GLU A 455 30.94 -1.38 15.97
N ARG A 456 31.15 -0.08 16.18
CA ARG A 456 31.06 0.94 15.11
C ARG A 456 32.08 0.68 14.01
N TRP A 457 33.32 0.35 14.36
CA TRP A 457 34.40 0.10 13.43
C TRP A 457 34.18 -1.18 12.63
N ALA A 458 33.65 -2.24 13.25
CA ALA A 458 33.30 -3.46 12.55
C ALA A 458 32.22 -3.21 11.47
N LEU A 459 31.24 -2.34 11.76
CA LEU A 459 30.27 -1.91 10.74
C LEU A 459 30.94 -1.08 9.62
N VAL A 460 31.80 -0.12 9.98
CA VAL A 460 32.57 0.68 9.01
C VAL A 460 33.39 -0.23 8.09
N ALA A 461 34.07 -1.21 8.66
CA ALA A 461 34.88 -2.17 7.93
C ALA A 461 34.06 -3.00 6.93
N LEU A 462 32.86 -3.45 7.33
CA LEU A 462 31.93 -4.15 6.44
C LEU A 462 31.52 -3.28 5.25
N ILE A 463 31.17 -2.01 5.52
CA ILE A 463 30.77 -1.04 4.51
C ILE A 463 31.94 -0.68 3.56
N GLU A 464 33.15 -0.52 4.09
CA GLU A 464 34.34 -0.25 3.27
C GLU A 464 34.70 -1.44 2.38
N ASP A 465 34.60 -2.67 2.88
CA ASP A 465 34.83 -3.87 2.07
C ASP A 465 33.81 -3.96 0.93
N TRP A 466 32.53 -3.72 1.22
CA TRP A 466 31.50 -3.61 0.19
C TRP A 466 31.80 -2.49 -0.81
N THR A 467 32.21 -1.32 -0.35
CA THR A 467 32.50 -0.19 -1.26
C THR A 467 33.72 -0.47 -2.15
N ARG A 468 34.73 -1.17 -1.65
CA ARG A 468 35.94 -1.54 -2.42
C ARG A 468 35.72 -2.73 -3.36
N ASN A 469 34.90 -3.70 -2.96
CA ASN A 469 34.79 -4.99 -3.62
C ASN A 469 33.39 -5.30 -4.19
N GLY A 470 32.35 -4.54 -3.87
CA GLY A 470 30.95 -4.82 -4.23
C GLY A 470 30.71 -4.95 -5.73
N ASP A 471 31.30 -4.05 -6.53
CA ASP A 471 31.25 -4.15 -8.00
C ASP A 471 31.98 -5.39 -8.53
N ARG A 472 33.08 -5.81 -7.88
CA ARG A 472 33.83 -7.03 -8.25
C ARG A 472 33.11 -8.30 -7.80
N VAL A 473 32.43 -8.27 -6.67
CA VAL A 473 31.58 -9.36 -6.16
C VAL A 473 30.43 -9.59 -7.14
N ASN A 474 29.73 -8.53 -7.56
CA ASN A 474 28.64 -8.64 -8.53
C ASN A 474 29.12 -8.98 -9.95
N GLN A 475 30.28 -8.47 -10.40
CA GLN A 475 30.87 -8.91 -11.67
C GLN A 475 31.37 -10.37 -11.65
N ARG A 476 31.80 -10.89 -10.49
CA ARG A 476 32.11 -12.31 -10.30
C ARG A 476 30.85 -13.17 -10.26
N ARG A 477 29.75 -12.68 -9.69
CA ARG A 477 28.41 -13.31 -9.73
C ARG A 477 27.93 -13.47 -11.17
N LEU A 478 27.97 -12.40 -11.96
CA LEU A 478 27.58 -12.41 -13.39
C LEU A 478 28.49 -13.28 -14.28
N LYS A 479 29.77 -13.46 -13.92
CA LYS A 479 30.73 -14.27 -14.69
C LYS A 479 30.78 -15.76 -14.28
N ARG A 480 30.30 -16.14 -13.09
CA ARG A 480 30.19 -17.54 -12.67
C ARG A 480 28.93 -18.16 -13.28
N SER A 481 29.00 -18.54 -14.56
CA SER A 481 27.98 -19.37 -15.23
C SER A 481 27.86 -20.81 -14.69
N THR A 482 28.41 -21.11 -13.50
CA THR A 482 28.48 -22.47 -12.94
C THR A 482 28.23 -22.55 -11.43
N GLY A 483 27.97 -21.45 -10.73
CA GLY A 483 27.55 -21.48 -9.33
C GLY A 483 26.32 -20.62 -9.14
N LYS A 484 25.14 -21.24 -8.99
CA LYS A 484 23.92 -20.55 -8.56
C LYS A 484 24.25 -19.74 -7.30
N VAL A 485 23.86 -18.47 -7.28
CA VAL A 485 23.77 -17.71 -6.03
C VAL A 485 22.52 -18.25 -5.34
N ASP A 486 22.66 -18.79 -4.13
CA ASP A 486 21.52 -19.29 -3.36
C ASP A 486 20.53 -18.14 -3.10
N ARG A 487 19.40 -18.17 -3.78
CA ARG A 487 18.28 -17.23 -3.62
C ARG A 487 17.24 -17.81 -2.67
N PHE A 488 16.50 -16.95 -1.98
CA PHE A 488 15.37 -17.38 -1.15
C PHE A 488 14.30 -18.11 -1.99
N LEU A 489 14.14 -17.67 -3.24
CA LEU A 489 13.22 -18.29 -4.18
C LEU A 489 13.80 -19.52 -4.89
N ASP A 490 15.04 -19.96 -4.64
CA ASP A 490 15.54 -21.16 -5.32
C ASP A 490 14.77 -22.42 -4.85
N GLY A 491 14.16 -23.13 -5.80
CA GLY A 491 13.36 -24.34 -5.52
C GLY A 491 11.96 -24.06 -4.94
N TYR A 492 11.48 -22.82 -4.97
CA TYR A 492 10.17 -22.44 -4.42
C TYR A 492 9.00 -23.24 -5.01
N GLU A 493 9.06 -23.58 -6.31
CA GLU A 493 8.05 -24.39 -6.99
C GLU A 493 7.92 -25.78 -6.36
N GLU A 494 9.04 -26.44 -6.06
CA GLU A 494 9.04 -27.74 -5.38
C GLU A 494 8.51 -27.63 -3.95
N VAL A 495 8.84 -26.53 -3.24
CA VAL A 495 8.32 -26.29 -1.90
C VAL A 495 6.80 -26.15 -1.94
N LEU A 496 6.28 -25.39 -2.89
CA LEU A 496 4.84 -25.14 -3.02
C LEU A 496 4.08 -26.36 -3.54
N ASP A 497 4.66 -27.18 -4.41
CA ASP A 497 4.09 -28.47 -4.81
C ASP A 497 4.08 -29.50 -3.67
N ARG A 498 5.21 -29.67 -2.97
CA ARG A 498 5.29 -30.58 -1.81
C ARG A 498 4.36 -30.17 -0.69
N THR A 499 4.11 -28.87 -0.55
CA THR A 499 3.15 -28.34 0.41
C THR A 499 1.72 -28.30 -0.15
N GLY A 500 1.48 -28.58 -1.43
CA GLY A 500 0.14 -28.57 -2.02
C GLY A 500 -0.50 -27.18 -2.09
N TYR A 501 0.33 -26.13 -2.13
CA TYR A 501 -0.08 -24.78 -2.51
C TYR A 501 0.08 -24.54 -4.01
N TRP A 502 0.81 -25.43 -4.68
CA TRP A 502 0.83 -25.64 -6.13
C TRP A 502 0.68 -27.11 -6.48
N GLU A 503 0.42 -27.37 -7.75
CA GLU A 503 0.56 -28.68 -8.34
C GLU A 503 1.48 -28.52 -9.55
N LEU A 504 2.66 -29.15 -9.62
CA LEU A 504 3.57 -28.98 -10.77
C LEU A 504 2.95 -29.38 -12.13
N GLU A 505 1.91 -30.23 -12.09
CA GLU A 505 1.14 -30.63 -13.28
C GLU A 505 0.15 -29.53 -13.74
N GLN A 506 -0.28 -28.64 -12.83
CA GLN A 506 -1.02 -27.43 -13.16
C GLN A 506 -0.01 -26.29 -13.30
N THR A 507 0.09 -25.66 -14.46
CA THR A 507 1.01 -24.54 -14.61
C THR A 507 0.54 -23.40 -13.68
N PRO A 508 1.30 -23.03 -12.63
CA PRO A 508 0.90 -21.93 -11.76
C PRO A 508 0.85 -20.66 -12.59
N ALA A 509 -0.10 -19.80 -12.27
CA ALA A 509 -0.39 -18.68 -13.13
C ALA A 509 0.49 -17.47 -12.82
N VAL A 510 1.03 -17.39 -11.59
CA VAL A 510 2.04 -16.40 -11.19
C VAL A 510 3.43 -17.02 -11.05
N GLN A 511 4.43 -16.37 -11.65
CA GLN A 511 5.83 -16.64 -11.38
C GLN A 511 6.34 -15.73 -10.26
N TYR A 512 7.01 -16.29 -9.25
CA TYR A 512 7.63 -15.48 -8.21
C TYR A 512 8.98 -14.96 -8.73
N THR A 513 9.10 -13.65 -8.85
CA THR A 513 10.32 -13.02 -9.37
C THR A 513 11.24 -12.57 -8.26
N TYR A 514 10.65 -12.19 -7.11
CA TYR A 514 11.38 -11.61 -5.99
C TYR A 514 10.72 -11.90 -4.65
N SER A 515 11.50 -12.10 -3.59
CA SER A 515 11.00 -12.13 -2.20
C SER A 515 11.52 -10.95 -1.39
N GLY A 516 10.65 -10.38 -0.56
CA GLY A 516 11.05 -9.38 0.44
C GLY A 516 12.13 -9.87 1.42
N MET A 517 12.32 -11.19 1.54
CA MET A 517 13.39 -11.79 2.35
C MET A 517 14.80 -11.61 1.75
N GLU A 518 14.88 -11.16 0.49
CA GLU A 518 16.15 -10.96 -0.23
C GLU A 518 16.62 -9.50 -0.19
N GLY A 519 15.81 -8.58 0.35
CA GLY A 519 16.16 -7.17 0.54
C GLY A 519 14.97 -6.21 0.31
N PHE A 520 15.26 -5.02 -0.21
CA PHE A 520 14.23 -4.04 -0.55
C PHE A 520 14.02 -3.92 -2.07
N PRO A 521 12.80 -4.13 -2.60
CA PRO A 521 12.53 -4.21 -4.05
C PRO A 521 12.68 -2.88 -4.77
N PHE A 522 12.68 -1.75 -4.05
CA PHE A 522 12.74 -0.40 -4.62
C PHE A 522 14.07 0.30 -4.31
N LEU A 523 15.13 -0.45 -3.97
CA LEU A 523 16.48 0.09 -3.84
C LEU A 523 16.87 0.79 -5.15
N ILE A 524 17.33 2.04 -5.03
CA ILE A 524 17.86 2.84 -6.14
C ILE A 524 19.15 2.18 -6.65
N LEU A 525 19.18 1.86 -7.94
CA LEU A 525 20.31 1.18 -8.58
C LEU A 525 21.54 2.08 -8.62
N GLN A 526 22.70 1.52 -8.28
CA GLN A 526 23.99 2.22 -8.25
C GLN A 526 23.97 3.49 -7.41
N ALA A 527 23.11 3.54 -6.38
CA ALA A 527 22.96 4.72 -5.54
C ALA A 527 24.26 5.05 -4.82
N ASN A 528 24.82 6.22 -5.10
CA ASN A 528 25.79 6.88 -4.24
C ASN A 528 25.03 7.69 -3.19
N THR A 529 25.00 7.22 -1.96
CA THR A 529 24.05 7.75 -0.97
C THR A 529 24.21 9.24 -0.68
N SER A 530 25.40 9.83 -0.86
CA SER A 530 25.58 11.29 -0.69
C SER A 530 25.28 12.13 -1.93
N SER A 531 25.11 11.52 -3.11
CA SER A 531 24.93 12.28 -4.36
C SER A 531 23.76 11.83 -5.23
N THR A 532 23.23 10.63 -5.03
CA THR A 532 22.24 10.04 -5.93
C THR A 532 20.84 10.57 -5.69
N MET A 533 20.50 11.17 -4.55
CA MET A 533 19.29 11.99 -4.43
C MET A 533 19.20 12.74 -3.09
N ASN A 534 19.36 14.06 -3.12
CA ASN A 534 18.49 14.94 -2.35
C ASN A 534 17.42 15.41 -3.32
N PHE A 535 16.15 15.08 -3.09
CA PHE A 535 15.08 15.81 -3.75
C PHE A 535 15.11 17.24 -3.19
N GLU A 536 15.86 18.14 -3.83
CA GLU A 536 15.60 19.57 -3.66
C GLU A 536 14.21 19.81 -4.24
N MET A 537 13.26 20.18 -3.37
CA MET A 537 11.98 20.76 -3.75
C MET A 537 12.24 22.14 -4.36
N ASP A 538 12.86 22.19 -5.54
CA ASP A 538 12.92 23.41 -6.33
C ASP A 538 11.67 23.44 -7.22
N GLY A 539 10.91 24.54 -7.09
CA GLY A 539 9.58 24.72 -7.65
C GLY A 539 9.47 24.19 -9.09
N ASP A 540 8.42 23.40 -9.32
CA ASP A 540 7.92 22.93 -10.62
C ASP A 540 8.87 22.09 -11.50
N ARG A 541 10.10 21.76 -11.07
CA ARG A 541 11.03 20.97 -11.89
C ARG A 541 11.51 19.71 -11.17
N VAL A 542 10.72 18.65 -11.28
CA VAL A 542 11.14 17.28 -10.95
C VAL A 542 12.37 16.93 -11.80
N ARG A 543 13.57 16.92 -11.20
CA ARG A 543 14.76 16.38 -11.86
C ARG A 543 14.46 14.94 -12.30
N LYS A 544 14.79 14.65 -13.57
CA LYS A 544 14.50 13.39 -14.28
C LYS A 544 14.59 12.18 -13.35
N GLN A 545 13.48 11.46 -13.25
CA GLN A 545 13.32 10.20 -12.53
C GLN A 545 14.57 9.31 -12.65
N PRO A 546 15.00 8.62 -11.58
CA PRO A 546 15.64 7.32 -11.77
C PRO A 546 14.63 6.45 -12.52
N ARG A 547 14.97 5.95 -13.71
CA ARG A 547 14.05 5.11 -14.46
C ARG A 547 13.87 3.82 -13.65
N PHE A 548 12.69 3.60 -13.08
CA PHE A 548 12.32 2.30 -12.53
C PHE A 548 12.12 1.24 -13.63
N SER A 549 12.44 1.54 -14.90
CA SER A 549 12.54 0.56 -16.01
C SER A 549 13.55 -0.56 -15.75
N GLU A 550 14.33 -0.47 -14.67
CA GLU A 550 15.35 -1.42 -14.25
C GLU A 550 14.91 -2.25 -13.02
N ALA A 551 13.64 -2.15 -12.60
CA ALA A 551 13.05 -3.00 -11.55
C ALA A 551 13.08 -4.51 -11.89
N THR A 552 13.37 -4.85 -13.16
CA THR A 552 13.65 -6.21 -13.62
C THR A 552 14.98 -6.77 -13.09
N ILE A 553 15.88 -5.93 -12.56
CA ILE A 553 17.12 -6.38 -11.94
C ILE A 553 16.82 -6.89 -10.53
N PRO A 554 17.07 -8.18 -10.23
CA PRO A 554 16.88 -8.74 -8.89
C PRO A 554 17.64 -7.93 -7.84
N PRO A 555 17.07 -7.64 -6.66
CA PRO A 555 17.75 -6.92 -5.58
C PRO A 555 19.12 -7.48 -5.22
N ALA A 556 19.33 -8.80 -5.24
CA ALA A 556 20.64 -9.43 -5.02
C ALA A 556 21.75 -8.97 -6.00
N ASP A 557 21.37 -8.49 -7.19
CA ASP A 557 22.29 -8.00 -8.24
C ASP A 557 22.46 -6.48 -8.22
N ARG A 558 21.78 -5.77 -7.32
CA ARG A 558 21.85 -4.32 -7.20
C ARG A 558 23.09 -3.89 -6.40
N THR A 559 23.80 -2.89 -6.91
CA THR A 559 24.90 -2.23 -6.20
C THR A 559 24.47 -0.87 -5.66
N CYS A 560 25.15 -0.46 -4.60
CA CYS A 560 25.08 0.88 -4.05
C CYS A 560 26.45 1.24 -3.44
N ARG A 561 26.74 2.53 -3.38
CA ARG A 561 27.90 3.12 -2.73
C ARG A 561 27.43 3.88 -1.50
N PHE A 562 27.86 3.41 -0.33
CA PHE A 562 27.49 3.98 0.96
C PHE A 562 28.50 5.04 1.40
N ASP A 563 28.04 6.28 1.59
CA ASP A 563 28.80 7.37 2.19
C ASP A 563 28.66 7.35 3.72
N LEU A 564 29.71 6.88 4.39
CA LEU A 564 29.78 6.75 5.85
C LEU A 564 29.48 8.08 6.57
N ASN A 565 30.10 9.17 6.13
CA ASN A 565 29.98 10.46 6.81
C ASN A 565 28.58 11.06 6.63
N PHE A 566 28.01 10.92 5.44
CA PHE A 566 26.66 11.44 5.16
C PHE A 566 25.57 10.61 5.86
N CYS A 567 25.69 9.28 5.83
CA CYS A 567 24.66 8.38 6.34
C CYS A 567 24.71 8.24 7.87
N LEU A 568 25.91 8.05 8.45
CA LEU A 568 26.10 7.75 9.88
C LEU A 568 26.50 8.99 10.70
N GLY A 569 27.03 10.02 10.04
CA GLY A 569 27.45 11.25 10.70
C GLY A 569 28.81 11.16 11.41
N PRO A 570 29.39 12.31 11.80
CA PRO A 570 30.74 12.37 12.33
C PRO A 570 30.88 11.74 13.71
N LYS A 571 29.85 11.78 14.57
CA LYS A 571 29.88 11.13 15.90
C LYS A 571 30.12 9.63 15.78
N PHE A 572 29.45 8.96 14.84
CA PHE A 572 29.61 7.53 14.59
C PHE A 572 31.03 7.17 14.17
N MET A 573 31.71 8.08 13.45
CA MET A 573 33.05 7.86 12.93
C MET A 573 34.19 8.23 13.90
N GLN A 574 33.87 8.75 15.10
CA GLN A 574 34.90 9.15 16.08
C GLN A 574 35.55 7.92 16.73
N PRO A 575 36.88 7.74 16.62
CA PRO A 575 37.59 6.58 17.17
C PRO A 575 37.65 6.48 18.69
N GLN A 576 37.04 7.44 19.40
CA GLN A 576 37.07 7.53 20.85
C GLN A 576 35.66 7.75 21.38
N GLY A 577 35.36 7.15 22.54
CA GLY A 577 34.08 7.28 23.22
C GLY A 577 33.05 6.23 22.81
N THR A 578 31.97 6.20 23.57
CA THR A 578 30.80 5.35 23.36
C THR A 578 29.70 6.19 22.73
N LEU A 579 29.04 5.67 21.70
CA LEU A 579 27.84 6.28 21.16
C LEU A 579 26.66 5.77 22.00
N SER A 580 25.95 6.66 22.70
CA SER A 580 24.85 6.21 23.54
C SER A 580 23.70 5.63 22.71
N HIS A 581 22.87 4.80 23.35
CA HIS A 581 21.61 4.30 22.80
C HIS A 581 20.80 5.39 22.07
N ASP A 582 20.60 6.55 22.70
CA ASP A 582 19.80 7.64 22.11
C ASP A 582 20.44 8.23 20.85
N ASP A 583 21.77 8.40 20.86
CA ASP A 583 22.51 8.86 19.67
C ASP A 583 22.45 7.80 18.54
N ALA A 584 22.51 6.50 18.88
CA ALA A 584 22.37 5.41 17.92
C ALA A 584 20.96 5.34 17.33
N GLU A 585 19.92 5.55 18.12
CA GLU A 585 18.52 5.61 17.66
C GLU A 585 18.26 6.83 16.75
N ILE A 586 18.90 7.97 16.99
CA ILE A 586 18.84 9.13 16.07
C ILE A 586 19.39 8.75 14.69
N ILE A 587 20.51 8.01 14.64
CA ILE A 587 21.09 7.54 13.38
C ILE A 587 20.18 6.50 12.74
N PHE A 588 19.61 5.57 13.51
CA PHE A 588 18.63 4.62 12.99
C PHE A 588 17.42 5.32 12.37
N LYS A 589 16.77 6.25 13.08
CA LYS A 589 15.64 7.04 12.57
C LYS A 589 16.03 7.75 11.26
N ARG A 590 17.26 8.26 11.16
CA ARG A 590 17.82 8.83 9.91
C ARG A 590 17.88 7.79 8.79
N LEU A 591 18.46 6.61 9.01
CA LEU A 591 18.59 5.54 8.01
C LEU A 591 17.24 4.93 7.59
N ALA A 592 16.33 4.78 8.55
CA ALA A 592 15.03 4.14 8.36
C ALA A 592 14.05 5.05 7.60
N PHE A 593 13.97 6.34 7.97
CA PHE A 593 12.85 7.21 7.58
C PHE A 593 13.27 8.47 6.81
N LYS A 594 14.43 9.07 7.12
CA LYS A 594 14.86 10.34 6.51
C LYS A 594 15.70 10.12 5.26
N GLU A 595 16.90 9.58 5.45
CA GLU A 595 17.82 9.19 4.38
C GLU A 595 17.62 7.72 4.05
N TYR A 596 16.39 7.39 3.64
CA TYR A 596 15.99 6.00 3.45
C TYR A 596 16.89 5.24 2.46
N HIS A 597 17.49 5.92 1.49
CA HIS A 597 18.41 5.32 0.52
C HIS A 597 19.72 4.84 1.18
N CYS A 598 20.16 5.48 2.29
CA CYS A 598 21.22 4.95 3.14
C CYS A 598 20.78 3.63 3.78
N GLY A 599 19.57 3.57 4.35
CA GLY A 599 19.03 2.34 4.94
C GLY A 599 18.82 1.23 3.91
N ASP A 600 18.34 1.56 2.71
CA ASP A 600 18.17 0.59 1.60
C ASP A 600 19.53 -0.01 1.23
N CYS A 601 20.56 0.82 1.12
CA CYS A 601 21.92 0.38 0.84
C CYS A 601 22.53 -0.42 1.99
N LEU A 602 22.30 -0.02 3.24
CA LEU A 602 22.79 -0.75 4.41
C LEU A 602 22.17 -2.14 4.50
N LEU A 603 20.87 -2.25 4.28
CA LEU A 603 20.15 -3.51 4.24
C LEU A 603 20.70 -4.43 3.13
N GLN A 604 20.96 -3.86 1.95
CA GLN A 604 21.59 -4.57 0.84
C GLN A 604 22.98 -5.11 1.24
N ILE A 605 23.81 -4.29 1.89
CA ILE A 605 25.14 -4.69 2.38
C ILE A 605 25.00 -5.84 3.39
N ALA A 606 24.07 -5.72 4.35
CA ALA A 606 23.86 -6.69 5.41
C ALA A 606 23.44 -8.07 4.86
N LEU A 607 22.48 -8.11 3.93
CA LEU A 607 21.95 -9.36 3.39
C LEU A 607 22.86 -10.00 2.34
N GLN A 608 23.60 -9.18 1.57
CA GLN A 608 24.28 -9.65 0.35
C GLN A 608 25.82 -9.69 0.46
N SER A 609 26.43 -9.22 1.56
CA SER A 609 27.89 -9.30 1.73
C SER A 609 28.38 -10.75 1.75
N ASP A 610 29.40 -11.05 0.92
CA ASP A 610 30.00 -12.38 0.82
C ASP A 610 30.61 -12.86 2.15
N ARG A 611 31.10 -11.92 2.99
CA ARG A 611 31.68 -12.22 4.32
C ARG A 611 30.66 -12.10 5.48
N GLY A 612 29.47 -11.58 5.19
CA GLY A 612 28.36 -11.43 6.15
C GLY A 612 28.72 -10.68 7.43
N VAL A 613 27.87 -10.84 8.46
CA VAL A 613 28.11 -10.36 9.83
C VAL A 613 29.21 -11.13 10.55
N TYR A 614 29.60 -12.31 10.06
CA TYR A 614 30.71 -13.05 10.67
C TYR A 614 32.07 -12.37 10.49
N TYR A 615 32.28 -11.58 9.43
CA TYR A 615 33.42 -10.66 9.35
C TYR A 615 33.39 -9.57 10.41
N TYR A 616 32.18 -9.10 10.76
CA TYR A 616 31.99 -8.18 11.86
C TYR A 616 32.36 -8.86 13.19
N TYR A 617 31.95 -10.10 13.44
CA TYR A 617 32.32 -10.85 14.66
C TYR A 617 33.80 -11.19 14.76
N GLU A 618 34.43 -11.63 13.66
CA GLU A 618 35.89 -11.83 13.60
C GLU A 618 36.63 -10.54 13.98
N ARG A 619 36.11 -9.39 13.57
CA ARG A 619 36.72 -8.06 13.83
C ARG A 619 36.50 -7.57 15.25
N VAL A 620 35.36 -7.87 15.87
CA VAL A 620 35.10 -7.57 17.28
C VAL A 620 35.99 -8.46 18.17
N GLU A 621 36.06 -9.77 17.92
CA GLU A 621 36.94 -10.69 18.65
C GLU A 621 38.43 -10.31 18.47
N ASP A 622 38.87 -9.95 17.27
CA ASP A 622 40.25 -9.51 17.01
C ASP A 622 40.58 -8.17 17.73
N ALA A 623 39.59 -7.30 17.99
CA ALA A 623 39.77 -6.06 18.75
C ALA A 623 39.92 -6.30 20.27
N GLU A 624 39.27 -7.34 20.80
CA GLU A 624 39.39 -7.78 22.18
C GLU A 624 40.77 -8.40 22.48
N ASP A 625 41.29 -9.24 21.57
CA ASP A 625 42.53 -10.01 21.77
C ASP A 625 43.82 -9.17 21.69
N ASP A 626 43.82 -8.07 20.93
CA ASP A 626 45.01 -7.22 20.72
C ASP A 626 45.06 -5.97 21.63
N GLY A 627 44.21 -5.94 22.67
CA GLY A 627 44.17 -4.84 23.62
C GLY A 627 43.70 -3.53 22.98
N TRP A 628 42.49 -3.53 22.40
CA TRP A 628 41.62 -2.38 22.10
C TRP A 628 42.27 -1.12 21.43
N GLY A 629 43.47 -1.21 20.85
CA GLY A 629 44.21 -0.02 20.40
C GLY A 629 45.28 -0.18 19.31
N ASP A 630 45.78 -1.38 19.01
CA ASP A 630 46.97 -1.54 18.15
C ASP A 630 46.73 -2.09 16.72
N MET A 631 45.46 -2.21 16.28
CA MET A 631 45.18 -2.63 14.88
C MET A 631 45.59 -1.62 13.81
N LEU A 632 45.79 -0.34 14.16
CA LEU A 632 46.17 0.68 13.19
C LEU A 632 47.64 0.59 12.73
N ARG A 633 48.44 -0.37 13.25
CA ARG A 633 49.89 -0.44 12.98
C ARG A 633 50.43 -1.69 12.31
N GLN A 634 49.66 -2.77 12.14
CA GLN A 634 50.22 -4.01 11.56
C GLN A 634 49.49 -4.47 10.30
N ASN A 635 49.89 -3.91 9.16
CA ASN A 635 49.84 -4.61 7.88
C ASN A 635 50.89 -5.74 7.93
N ASN A 636 50.44 -6.98 8.02
CA ASN A 636 51.19 -8.25 8.12
C ASN A 636 51.30 -8.81 9.54
N SER A 637 50.35 -9.66 9.92
CA SER A 637 50.71 -10.87 10.65
C SER A 637 49.82 -12.05 10.25
N THR A 638 50.49 -13.17 10.05
CA THR A 638 49.97 -14.50 9.75
C THR A 638 49.33 -15.09 10.99
N ARG A 639 48.09 -14.68 11.32
CA ARG A 639 47.28 -15.40 12.31
C ARG A 639 46.37 -16.43 11.63
N THR A 640 46.34 -17.62 12.22
CA THR A 640 45.68 -18.83 11.74
C THR A 640 44.21 -18.59 11.43
N LYS A 641 43.84 -18.74 10.15
CA LYS A 641 42.46 -18.79 9.68
C LYS A 641 41.70 -19.87 10.48
N LYS A 642 40.94 -19.50 11.51
CA LYS A 642 39.75 -20.26 11.87
C LYS A 642 38.84 -20.14 10.65
N VAL A 643 38.80 -21.18 9.83
CA VAL A 643 37.88 -21.24 8.71
C VAL A 643 36.49 -21.43 9.32
N TYR A 644 35.81 -20.34 9.63
CA TYR A 644 34.36 -20.35 9.81
C TYR A 644 33.77 -20.73 8.44
N SER A 645 33.58 -22.04 8.25
CA SER A 645 33.36 -22.68 6.96
C SER A 645 31.94 -22.51 6.40
N GLN A 646 31.12 -21.62 6.95
CA GLN A 646 29.76 -21.39 6.46
C GLN A 646 29.45 -19.89 6.45
N HIS A 647 29.70 -19.24 5.32
CA HIS A 647 29.27 -17.87 5.06
C HIS A 647 27.74 -17.86 4.93
N LYS A 648 27.01 -17.51 6.00
CA LYS A 648 25.55 -17.41 5.96
C LYS A 648 25.12 -16.02 5.47
N ARG A 649 24.51 -15.97 4.28
CA ARG A 649 23.90 -14.78 3.66
C ARG A 649 22.40 -14.73 3.94
N GLY A 650 21.73 -13.66 3.52
CA GLY A 650 20.28 -13.52 3.62
C GLY A 650 19.82 -13.30 5.06
N ILE A 651 18.61 -13.76 5.38
CA ILE A 651 17.97 -13.54 6.69
C ILE A 651 18.86 -13.91 7.90
N PRO A 652 19.62 -15.02 7.90
CA PRO A 652 20.55 -15.30 8.98
C PRO A 652 21.52 -14.15 9.31
N ALA A 653 21.89 -13.29 8.34
CA ALA A 653 22.78 -12.16 8.58
C ALA A 653 22.16 -11.09 9.48
N ILE A 654 20.84 -10.91 9.46
CA ILE A 654 20.15 -9.87 10.21
C ILE A 654 19.47 -10.37 11.49
N LEU A 655 19.31 -11.69 11.66
CA LEU A 655 18.63 -12.26 12.82
C LEU A 655 19.43 -12.05 14.11
N PRO A 656 18.77 -11.69 15.23
CA PRO A 656 19.42 -11.62 16.55
C PRO A 656 20.06 -12.96 16.91
N HIS A 657 21.19 -12.93 17.63
CA HIS A 657 21.84 -14.17 18.05
C HIS A 657 20.99 -14.86 19.12
N GLU A 658 20.60 -16.12 18.91
CA GLU A 658 19.67 -16.84 19.79
C GLU A 658 20.18 -16.93 21.24
N SER A 659 21.49 -17.10 21.43
CA SER A 659 22.07 -17.20 22.78
C SER A 659 22.17 -15.87 23.52
N ILE A 660 22.09 -14.74 22.81
CA ILE A 660 22.22 -13.39 23.39
C ILE A 660 20.83 -12.77 23.54
N HIS A 661 20.00 -12.86 22.49
CA HIS A 661 18.67 -12.25 22.45
C HIS A 661 17.59 -13.24 21.99
N PRO A 662 17.30 -14.32 22.73
CA PRO A 662 16.34 -15.35 22.30
C PRO A 662 14.92 -14.78 22.09
N LYS A 663 14.47 -13.89 22.99
CA LYS A 663 13.16 -13.22 22.86
C LYS A 663 13.10 -12.28 21.67
N ALA A 664 14.18 -11.53 21.42
CA ALA A 664 14.22 -10.61 20.28
C ALA A 664 14.25 -11.38 18.96
N GLN A 665 15.00 -12.49 18.90
CA GLN A 665 15.03 -13.34 17.71
C GLN A 665 13.63 -13.86 17.36
N GLN A 666 12.91 -14.38 18.36
CA GLN A 666 11.55 -14.85 18.16
C GLN A 666 10.60 -13.75 17.66
N ARG A 667 10.69 -12.54 18.23
CA ARG A 667 9.90 -11.38 17.80
C ARG A 667 10.22 -10.94 16.37
N VAL A 668 11.51 -10.83 16.03
CA VAL A 668 11.95 -10.50 14.67
C VAL A 668 11.42 -11.54 13.68
N LEU A 669 11.51 -12.84 13.99
CA LEU A 669 10.97 -13.89 13.13
C LEU A 669 9.47 -13.72 12.90
N GLN A 670 8.70 -13.43 13.95
CA GLN A 670 7.25 -13.19 13.83
C GLN A 670 6.94 -12.02 12.89
N ASP A 671 7.66 -10.90 13.03
CA ASP A 671 7.48 -9.74 12.16
C ASP A 671 7.87 -10.06 10.71
N LEU A 672 8.99 -10.77 10.51
CA LEU A 672 9.41 -11.22 9.18
C LEU A 672 8.33 -12.07 8.51
N TYR A 673 7.65 -12.97 9.24
CA TYR A 673 6.53 -13.75 8.71
C TYR A 673 5.27 -12.90 8.46
N ARG A 674 4.94 -11.99 9.38
CA ARG A 674 3.76 -11.12 9.27
C ARG A 674 3.82 -10.24 8.02
N TYR A 675 4.97 -9.64 7.76
CA TYR A 675 5.18 -8.75 6.61
C TYR A 675 5.86 -9.46 5.43
N ASN A 676 5.89 -10.80 5.40
CA ASN A 676 6.46 -11.54 4.29
C ASN A 676 5.65 -11.31 3.00
N TYR A 677 6.35 -11.16 1.90
CA TYR A 677 5.75 -11.03 0.58
C TYR A 677 6.69 -11.49 -0.52
N VAL A 678 6.11 -11.75 -1.68
CA VAL A 678 6.80 -11.90 -2.96
C VAL A 678 6.22 -10.93 -3.98
N ILE A 679 7.05 -10.50 -4.92
CA ILE A 679 6.57 -9.85 -6.14
C ILE A 679 6.35 -10.94 -7.19
N GLY A 680 5.12 -11.01 -7.67
CA GLY A 680 4.71 -11.90 -8.73
C GLY A 680 4.84 -11.23 -10.10
N GLU A 681 4.98 -12.04 -11.13
CA GLU A 681 4.76 -11.66 -12.52
C GLU A 681 3.72 -12.62 -13.12
N SER A 682 2.66 -12.06 -13.69
CA SER A 682 1.58 -12.79 -14.34
C SER A 682 1.35 -12.32 -15.77
N ASP A 683 0.93 -13.24 -16.64
CA ASP A 683 0.40 -12.90 -17.95
C ASP A 683 -1.04 -12.36 -17.79
N SER A 684 -1.19 -11.07 -17.47
CA SER A 684 -2.49 -10.41 -17.32
C SER A 684 -2.76 -9.43 -18.46
N ILE A 685 -4.04 -9.23 -18.79
CA ILE A 685 -4.45 -8.28 -19.82
C ILE A 685 -5.37 -7.25 -19.20
N PHE A 686 -4.92 -6.00 -19.14
CA PHE A 686 -5.77 -4.85 -18.85
C PHE A 686 -6.11 -4.10 -20.15
N ARG A 687 -7.39 -3.88 -20.41
CA ARG A 687 -7.86 -3.04 -21.53
C ARG A 687 -8.98 -2.12 -21.08
N MET A 688 -8.88 -0.86 -21.50
CA MET A 688 -9.95 0.12 -21.37
C MET A 688 -10.80 0.11 -22.64
N MET A 689 -12.12 0.09 -22.49
CA MET A 689 -13.08 0.15 -23.59
C MET A 689 -13.56 1.59 -23.78
N ASP A 690 -12.77 2.41 -24.47
CA ASP A 690 -13.04 3.85 -24.60
C ASP A 690 -13.81 4.25 -25.86
N THR A 691 -13.59 3.54 -26.97
CA THR A 691 -14.21 3.76 -28.28
C THR A 691 -14.58 2.44 -28.95
N LEU A 692 -15.54 2.47 -29.89
CA LEU A 692 -15.98 1.27 -30.60
C LEU A 692 -14.84 0.59 -31.38
N HIS A 693 -13.99 1.40 -32.03
CA HIS A 693 -12.85 0.88 -32.80
C HIS A 693 -11.85 0.15 -31.90
N ASN A 694 -11.39 0.79 -30.82
CA ASN A 694 -10.44 0.18 -29.88
C ASN A 694 -11.05 -1.06 -29.21
N THR A 695 -12.34 -1.04 -28.90
CA THR A 695 -13.02 -2.19 -28.27
C THR A 695 -12.99 -3.43 -29.16
N LYS A 696 -13.26 -3.27 -30.47
CA LYS A 696 -13.15 -4.37 -31.44
C LYS A 696 -11.73 -4.93 -31.51
N GLU A 697 -10.73 -4.05 -31.64
CA GLU A 697 -9.32 -4.46 -31.68
C GLU A 697 -8.88 -5.15 -30.37
N HIS A 698 -9.31 -4.63 -29.22
CA HIS A 698 -9.02 -5.20 -27.92
C HIS A 698 -9.59 -6.61 -27.77
N PHE A 699 -10.86 -6.83 -28.17
CA PHE A 699 -11.45 -8.16 -28.10
C PHE A 699 -10.80 -9.16 -29.06
N GLU A 700 -10.47 -8.76 -30.29
CA GLU A 700 -9.71 -9.65 -31.20
C GLU A 700 -8.37 -10.08 -30.59
N LEU A 701 -7.65 -9.16 -29.93
CA LEU A 701 -6.38 -9.47 -29.27
C LEU A 701 -6.56 -10.35 -28.05
N ILE A 702 -7.55 -10.06 -27.21
CA ILE A 702 -7.84 -10.85 -26.00
C ILE A 702 -8.26 -12.26 -26.40
N GLU A 703 -9.21 -12.38 -27.32
CA GLU A 703 -9.67 -13.67 -27.81
C GLU A 703 -8.53 -14.52 -28.41
N LYS A 704 -7.63 -13.88 -29.16
CA LYS A 704 -6.45 -14.57 -29.68
C LYS A 704 -5.57 -15.08 -28.54
N ALA A 705 -5.36 -14.29 -27.49
CA ALA A 705 -4.59 -14.68 -26.32
C ALA A 705 -5.28 -15.80 -25.51
N MET A 706 -6.59 -15.71 -25.31
CA MET A 706 -7.42 -16.69 -24.61
C MET A 706 -7.45 -18.07 -25.29
N ARG A 707 -7.24 -18.13 -26.62
CA ARG A 707 -7.17 -19.38 -27.40
C ARG A 707 -5.75 -19.97 -27.49
N MET A 708 -4.75 -19.38 -26.84
CA MET A 708 -3.40 -19.92 -26.77
C MET A 708 -3.32 -21.10 -25.78
N ASP A 709 -2.31 -21.97 -25.93
CA ASP A 709 -2.08 -23.10 -25.03
C ASP A 709 -1.92 -22.66 -23.56
N LYS A 710 -1.35 -21.47 -23.35
CA LYS A 710 -1.31 -20.78 -22.06
C LYS A 710 -2.08 -19.46 -22.22
N PRO A 711 -3.38 -19.40 -21.84
CA PRO A 711 -4.14 -18.16 -21.86
C PRO A 711 -3.59 -17.19 -20.80
N PRO A 712 -3.95 -15.89 -20.87
CA PRO A 712 -3.69 -14.99 -19.76
C PRO A 712 -4.31 -15.54 -18.47
N GLN A 713 -3.76 -15.16 -17.32
CA GLN A 713 -4.30 -15.55 -16.01
C GLN A 713 -5.58 -14.80 -15.67
N VAL A 714 -5.54 -13.49 -15.91
CA VAL A 714 -6.63 -12.56 -15.66
C VAL A 714 -6.81 -11.66 -16.86
N VAL A 715 -8.08 -11.45 -17.20
CA VAL A 715 -8.50 -10.39 -18.11
C VAL A 715 -9.22 -9.33 -17.29
N CYS A 716 -8.81 -8.07 -17.42
CA CYS A 716 -9.45 -6.91 -16.81
C CYS A 716 -10.01 -6.01 -17.92
N LEU A 717 -11.32 -5.76 -17.89
CA LEU A 717 -12.05 -5.03 -18.92
C LEU A 717 -12.72 -3.78 -18.35
N ASN A 718 -11.98 -2.69 -18.26
CA ASN A 718 -12.52 -1.45 -17.68
C ASN A 718 -13.52 -0.78 -18.65
N ASP A 719 -14.76 -0.53 -18.20
CA ASP A 719 -15.89 -0.07 -19.01
C ASP A 719 -16.00 1.47 -19.13
N ASP A 720 -14.87 2.11 -19.48
CA ASP A 720 -14.76 3.56 -19.71
C ASP A 720 -15.49 4.06 -20.98
N VAL A 721 -16.64 3.48 -21.34
CA VAL A 721 -17.43 3.85 -22.53
C VAL A 721 -17.94 5.29 -22.37
N LYS A 722 -17.36 6.22 -23.14
CA LYS A 722 -17.65 7.66 -23.05
C LYS A 722 -18.91 8.09 -23.80
N GLU A 723 -19.42 7.21 -24.66
CA GLU A 723 -20.46 7.52 -25.64
C GLU A 723 -21.79 6.85 -25.24
N GLU A 724 -22.89 7.60 -25.35
CA GLU A 724 -24.26 7.14 -25.06
C GLU A 724 -25.09 6.97 -26.36
N ASP A 725 -24.43 7.03 -27.50
CA ASP A 725 -25.03 6.92 -28.83
C ASP A 725 -25.04 5.45 -29.33
N GLU A 726 -25.26 5.26 -30.63
CA GLU A 726 -25.28 3.94 -31.27
C GLU A 726 -23.98 3.17 -31.04
N ASP A 727 -22.83 3.84 -31.08
CA ASP A 727 -21.50 3.23 -30.88
C ASP A 727 -21.37 2.70 -29.45
N GLY A 728 -21.83 3.46 -28.45
CA GLY A 728 -21.88 3.01 -27.06
C GLY A 728 -22.80 1.78 -26.87
N SER A 729 -23.92 1.71 -27.60
CA SER A 729 -24.80 0.53 -27.56
C SER A 729 -24.18 -0.70 -28.24
N GLU A 730 -23.47 -0.49 -29.34
CA GLU A 730 -22.74 -1.57 -30.02
C GLU A 730 -21.61 -2.11 -29.15
N MET A 731 -20.83 -1.23 -28.50
CA MET A 731 -19.78 -1.63 -27.54
C MET A 731 -20.33 -2.50 -26.41
N ARG A 732 -21.48 -2.15 -25.84
CA ARG A 732 -22.15 -2.99 -24.82
C ARG A 732 -22.57 -4.35 -25.37
N GLY A 733 -23.06 -4.40 -26.61
CA GLY A 733 -23.38 -5.65 -27.29
C GLY A 733 -22.15 -6.54 -27.48
N LEU A 734 -21.01 -5.95 -27.84
CA LEU A 734 -19.73 -6.66 -27.97
C LEU A 734 -19.24 -7.20 -26.62
N LEU A 735 -19.29 -6.37 -25.56
CA LEU A 735 -18.91 -6.79 -24.21
C LEU A 735 -19.79 -7.95 -23.73
N ALA A 736 -21.12 -7.82 -23.85
CA ALA A 736 -22.05 -8.87 -23.48
C ALA A 736 -21.81 -10.16 -24.29
N GLY A 737 -21.52 -10.04 -25.59
CA GLY A 737 -21.16 -11.18 -26.45
C GLY A 737 -19.90 -11.89 -25.97
N PHE A 738 -18.83 -11.12 -25.72
CA PHE A 738 -17.55 -11.62 -25.21
C PHE A 738 -17.71 -12.32 -23.85
N LEU A 739 -18.38 -11.68 -22.89
CA LEU A 739 -18.59 -12.23 -21.56
C LEU A 739 -19.41 -13.52 -21.58
N ASN A 740 -20.45 -13.60 -22.42
CA ASN A 740 -21.23 -14.82 -22.58
C ASN A 740 -20.44 -15.95 -23.27
N GLU A 741 -19.57 -15.65 -24.23
CA GLU A 741 -18.75 -16.66 -24.90
C GLU A 741 -17.78 -17.33 -23.91
N TRP A 742 -17.09 -16.53 -23.10
CA TRP A 742 -16.01 -17.03 -22.24
C TRP A 742 -16.46 -17.42 -20.83
N TYR A 743 -17.49 -16.74 -20.31
CA TYR A 743 -17.96 -16.86 -18.92
C TYR A 743 -19.49 -17.06 -18.85
N GLY A 744 -20.13 -17.55 -19.91
CA GLY A 744 -21.58 -17.76 -19.97
C GLY A 744 -22.10 -18.95 -19.17
N GLU A 745 -21.23 -19.87 -18.73
CA GLU A 745 -21.62 -21.05 -17.95
C GLU A 745 -22.15 -20.64 -16.56
N PRO A 746 -23.42 -20.93 -16.22
CA PRO A 746 -24.01 -20.52 -14.96
C PRO A 746 -23.33 -21.16 -13.75
N SER A 747 -23.16 -20.36 -12.70
CA SER A 747 -22.81 -20.83 -11.37
C SER A 747 -24.02 -21.46 -10.65
N PRO A 748 -23.81 -22.31 -9.62
CA PRO A 748 -24.90 -22.89 -8.83
C PRO A 748 -25.72 -21.87 -8.02
N TRP A 749 -25.29 -20.61 -7.99
CA TRP A 749 -25.88 -19.55 -7.16
C TRP A 749 -26.87 -18.69 -7.94
N GLU A 750 -27.15 -19.02 -9.19
CA GLU A 750 -28.03 -18.27 -10.07
C GLU A 750 -29.47 -18.78 -10.03
N LYS A 751 -30.43 -17.86 -10.21
CA LYS A 751 -31.84 -18.20 -10.36
C LYS A 751 -32.06 -19.06 -11.62
N ALA A 752 -32.92 -20.07 -11.48
CA ALA A 752 -33.27 -21.02 -12.55
C ALA A 752 -34.10 -20.42 -13.68
#